data_AF-A0A428STK0-F1
#
_entry.id   AF-A0A428STK0-F1
#
_cell.length_a   1.000
_cell.length_b   1.000
_cell.length_c   1.000
_cell.angle_alpha   90.00
_cell.angle_beta   90.00
_cell.angle_gamma   90.00
#
_symmetry.space_group_name_H-M   'P 1'
#
loop_
_entity.id
_entity.type
_entity.pdbx_description
1 polymer ?
#
loop_
_entity_poly.entity_id
_entity_poly.type
_entity_poly.pdbx_seq_one_letter_code
_entity_poly.pdbx_strand_id
1 'polypeptide(L)'
;MKFASILLGSLLSLSQAAPSRDEKPPFFVLTGDSTVAVAGGWGDGFLSILRNGADGINRAKSGATTVSFRKDRWAAVLQDIEEHRDNYRPIVTIQFGHNDQKESANISLQEYKANLEKLATEVKEAGGTPILITSLTRRKFDGDHVRENLKEQREQTIAAAKAVHATWLDLNRASTDYINAIGETNGSYYNLKEGDNTHLNAAGEKVFGRMVADLLGRKRGHLRRYLTPNKALSEKIWAGEFATGNDITVLWSQLASAQDPLYGKVNPVRGLNLKYKYKRTCVIPALGNDEDDSAAIEKGFNRCRKDSLIVFENTTYTIGKALKFTNLDNVKIDIKGTLKWTKDTDYWLENSIPIGPGDDQNEYPPAAYQNQTTAFMLGGKHLYVEGHGYGTFDGNGQTWYNLVKGESNYPRRPHAIVITATDSYFHGLRWVQPQMWTVTIVSSKRVLLEDIFVQAKSSNGNPARNTDGANTMFSDYITFRGWEVENGDDCIALKANSTNILLENLTFIKGQGVAIGSIGQYVARIKTWTGEVNEWPPNGGGGGIGRAENINFQDVVFENLTNVPFIINQCYSNVGKVDCDTSKFEVGNVTYSNITGTTEASRVAGFQCSKGQNGCQGLVFTDIDVSNLDGEAITGVKCNNVLNPEGFKCS
;
A
#
# COMPACT_ATOMS: atom_id res chain seq x y z
N MET A 1 -4.55 -68.70 0.05
CA MET A 1 -5.77 -68.18 -0.60
C MET A 1 -5.43 -66.87 -1.28
N LYS A 2 -5.64 -66.78 -2.59
CA LYS A 2 -5.43 -65.57 -3.41
C LYS A 2 -6.49 -64.52 -3.04
N PHE A 3 -6.08 -63.28 -2.78
CA PHE A 3 -6.94 -62.12 -2.97
C PHE A 3 -6.18 -61.06 -3.75
N ALA A 4 -6.77 -60.69 -4.89
CA ALA A 4 -6.27 -59.71 -5.84
C ALA A 4 -6.60 -58.30 -5.34
N SER A 5 -5.60 -57.42 -5.31
CA SER A 5 -5.81 -55.98 -5.11
C SER A 5 -6.03 -55.33 -6.46
N ILE A 6 -7.23 -54.77 -6.63
CA ILE A 6 -7.62 -53.92 -7.75
C ILE A 6 -6.98 -52.55 -7.54
N LEU A 7 -6.06 -52.15 -8.43
CA LEU A 7 -5.61 -50.76 -8.54
C LEU A 7 -6.73 -49.93 -9.20
N LEU A 8 -7.37 -49.05 -8.44
CA LEU A 8 -8.06 -47.88 -9.02
C LEU A 8 -7.00 -46.83 -9.35
N GLY A 9 -6.73 -46.64 -10.65
CA GLY A 9 -5.96 -45.51 -11.14
C GLY A 9 -6.81 -44.23 -11.04
N SER A 10 -6.50 -43.38 -10.06
CA SER A 10 -6.93 -41.98 -10.06
C SER A 10 -6.08 -41.22 -11.09
N LEU A 11 -6.68 -40.91 -12.24
CA LEU A 11 -6.17 -39.92 -13.19
C LEU A 11 -6.15 -38.56 -12.50
N LEU A 12 -5.01 -38.20 -11.91
CA LEU A 12 -4.68 -36.82 -11.56
C LEU A 12 -4.50 -36.05 -12.87
N SER A 13 -5.51 -35.28 -13.24
CA SER A 13 -5.35 -34.19 -14.20
C SER A 13 -4.30 -33.23 -13.63
N LEU A 14 -3.09 -33.29 -14.20
CA LEU A 14 -2.08 -32.26 -14.05
C LEU A 14 -2.65 -30.96 -14.61
N SER A 15 -3.28 -30.14 -13.76
CA SER A 15 -3.45 -28.73 -14.04
C SER A 15 -2.03 -28.14 -14.06
N GLN A 16 -1.45 -28.00 -15.24
CA GLN A 16 -0.28 -27.17 -15.44
C GLN A 16 -0.64 -25.78 -14.91
N ALA A 17 -0.03 -25.38 -13.79
CA ALA A 17 -0.08 -24.01 -13.34
C ALA A 17 0.47 -23.15 -14.49
N ALA A 18 -0.39 -22.34 -15.10
CA ALA A 18 0.01 -21.41 -16.13
C ALA A 18 1.15 -20.53 -15.58
N PRO A 19 2.17 -20.21 -16.40
CA PRO A 19 3.23 -19.30 -15.98
C PRO A 19 2.61 -17.98 -15.52
N SER A 20 3.07 -17.46 -14.39
CA SER A 20 2.63 -16.17 -13.87
C SER A 20 2.98 -15.07 -14.89
N ARG A 21 2.02 -14.69 -15.72
CA ARG A 21 2.13 -13.52 -16.60
C ARG A 21 2.55 -12.33 -15.74
N ASP A 22 3.56 -11.58 -16.17
CA ASP A 22 3.72 -10.21 -15.69
C ASP A 22 2.37 -9.50 -15.88
N GLU A 23 1.89 -8.86 -14.82
CA GLU A 23 0.58 -8.25 -14.82
C GLU A 23 0.57 -7.11 -15.84
N LYS A 24 -0.27 -7.24 -16.87
CA LYS A 24 -0.35 -6.28 -17.98
C LYS A 24 -0.63 -4.87 -17.42
N PRO A 25 0.09 -3.82 -17.86
CA PRO A 25 -0.19 -2.46 -17.40
C PRO A 25 -1.61 -2.02 -17.81
N PRO A 26 -2.22 -1.06 -17.11
CA PRO A 26 -3.54 -0.56 -17.47
C PRO A 26 -3.50 0.26 -18.76
N PHE A 27 -4.55 0.14 -19.57
CA PHE A 27 -4.84 1.03 -20.69
C PHE A 27 -6.14 1.79 -20.39
N PHE A 28 -6.06 3.10 -20.20
CA PHE A 28 -7.22 3.91 -19.81
C PHE A 28 -7.99 4.42 -21.02
N VAL A 29 -9.27 4.08 -21.13
CA VAL A 29 -10.20 4.66 -22.12
C VAL A 29 -11.11 5.64 -21.40
N LEU A 30 -10.89 6.94 -21.57
CA LEU A 30 -11.67 7.96 -20.88
C LEU A 30 -12.94 8.29 -21.66
N THR A 31 -14.10 8.13 -21.03
CA THR A 31 -15.41 8.43 -21.63
C THR A 31 -16.16 9.45 -20.78
N GLY A 32 -16.86 10.35 -21.46
CA GLY A 32 -17.65 11.35 -20.75
C GLY A 32 -18.03 12.56 -21.56
N ASP A 33 -18.56 13.54 -20.84
CA ASP A 33 -18.99 14.82 -21.37
C ASP A 33 -17.86 15.88 -21.42
N SER A 34 -18.26 17.15 -21.53
CA SER A 34 -17.40 18.33 -21.58
C SER A 34 -16.33 18.42 -20.50
N THR A 35 -16.55 17.83 -19.33
CA THR A 35 -15.61 17.92 -18.21
C THR A 35 -14.56 16.81 -18.20
N VAL A 36 -14.60 15.89 -19.16
CA VAL A 36 -13.53 14.90 -19.43
C VAL A 36 -12.84 15.18 -20.78
N ALA A 37 -13.57 15.74 -21.74
CA ALA A 37 -13.12 15.93 -23.12
C ALA A 37 -11.84 16.76 -23.27
N VAL A 38 -11.13 16.51 -24.37
CA VAL A 38 -9.97 17.30 -24.83
C VAL A 38 -10.33 18.79 -24.87
N ALA A 39 -9.39 19.64 -24.45
CA ALA A 39 -9.52 21.11 -24.47
C ALA A 39 -10.70 21.66 -23.64
N GLY A 40 -10.94 21.10 -22.46
CA GLY A 40 -11.97 21.60 -21.54
C GLY A 40 -12.28 20.70 -20.35
N GLY A 41 -11.79 19.47 -20.34
CA GLY A 41 -11.94 18.52 -19.25
C GLY A 41 -10.63 18.17 -18.55
N TRP A 42 -10.73 17.32 -17.53
CA TRP A 42 -9.58 16.84 -16.76
C TRP A 42 -8.83 15.68 -17.42
N GLY A 43 -9.40 15.08 -18.48
CA GLY A 43 -8.98 13.79 -19.02
C GLY A 43 -7.52 13.76 -19.47
N ASP A 44 -7.09 14.74 -20.25
CA ASP A 44 -5.72 14.78 -20.78
C ASP A 44 -4.69 15.07 -19.67
N GLY A 45 -5.09 15.85 -18.65
CA GLY A 45 -4.33 16.04 -17.43
C GLY A 45 -4.06 14.73 -16.69
N PHE A 46 -5.07 13.85 -16.59
CA PHE A 46 -4.91 12.51 -16.03
C PHE A 46 -4.04 11.60 -16.92
N LEU A 47 -4.24 11.59 -18.24
CA LEU A 47 -3.42 10.77 -19.15
C LEU A 47 -1.95 11.20 -19.15
N SER A 48 -1.66 12.50 -18.98
CA SER A 48 -0.31 13.05 -18.99
C SER A 48 0.59 12.54 -17.86
N ILE A 49 0.02 11.96 -16.81
CA ILE A 49 0.75 11.45 -15.65
C ILE A 49 0.88 9.93 -15.64
N LEU A 50 0.40 9.23 -16.68
CA LEU A 50 0.60 7.78 -16.78
C LEU A 50 2.09 7.44 -16.92
N ARG A 51 2.51 6.35 -16.27
CA ARG A 51 3.89 5.85 -16.28
C ARG A 51 3.94 4.34 -16.16
N ASN A 52 5.16 3.78 -16.17
CA ASN A 52 5.41 2.34 -15.96
C ASN A 52 4.65 1.45 -16.96
N GLY A 53 4.64 1.88 -18.24
CA GLY A 53 3.99 1.16 -19.33
C GLY A 53 2.47 1.30 -19.38
N ALA A 54 1.84 2.03 -18.45
CA ALA A 54 0.44 2.41 -18.62
C ALA A 54 0.29 3.46 -19.72
N ASP A 55 -0.83 3.38 -20.43
CA ASP A 55 -1.15 4.29 -21.54
C ASP A 55 -2.68 4.52 -21.58
N GLY A 56 -3.17 5.36 -22.49
CA GLY A 56 -4.60 5.56 -22.63
C GLY A 56 -5.01 6.53 -23.73
N ILE A 57 -6.32 6.62 -23.92
CA ILE A 57 -6.96 7.44 -24.94
C ILE A 57 -8.17 8.17 -24.36
N ASN A 58 -8.33 9.44 -24.73
CA ASN A 58 -9.49 10.24 -24.37
C ASN A 58 -10.56 10.21 -25.47
N ARG A 59 -11.65 9.48 -25.24
CA ARG A 59 -12.80 9.36 -26.16
C ARG A 59 -13.93 10.33 -25.82
N ALA A 60 -13.86 11.04 -24.69
CA ALA A 60 -14.89 11.96 -24.23
C ALA A 60 -15.21 13.05 -25.26
N LYS A 61 -16.45 13.54 -25.24
CA LYS A 61 -16.97 14.49 -26.24
C LYS A 61 -17.72 15.63 -25.55
N SER A 62 -17.27 16.86 -25.79
CA SER A 62 -17.98 18.04 -25.30
C SER A 62 -19.41 18.09 -25.85
N GLY A 63 -20.36 18.43 -24.99
CA GLY A 63 -21.79 18.47 -25.31
C GLY A 63 -22.50 17.11 -25.32
N ALA A 64 -21.79 16.00 -25.13
CA ALA A 64 -22.43 14.68 -25.14
C ALA A 64 -23.26 14.40 -23.87
N THR A 65 -24.37 13.70 -24.06
CA THR A 65 -25.15 13.01 -23.01
C THR A 65 -24.82 11.51 -23.04
N THR A 66 -25.26 10.76 -22.04
CA THR A 66 -25.21 9.29 -22.06
C THR A 66 -25.85 8.71 -23.33
N VAL A 67 -26.97 9.27 -23.79
CA VAL A 67 -27.69 8.84 -25.01
C VAL A 67 -26.90 9.17 -26.28
N SER A 68 -26.45 10.42 -26.44
CA SER A 68 -25.75 10.83 -27.66
C SER A 68 -24.35 10.21 -27.76
N PHE A 69 -23.64 10.07 -26.64
CA PHE A 69 -22.33 9.41 -26.62
C PHE A 69 -22.45 7.94 -27.00
N ARG A 70 -23.48 7.26 -26.47
CA ARG A 70 -23.78 5.88 -26.81
C ARG A 70 -23.97 5.70 -28.32
N LYS A 71 -24.78 6.56 -28.93
CA LYS A 71 -25.05 6.54 -30.38
C LYS A 71 -23.79 6.80 -31.22
N ASP A 72 -23.00 7.81 -30.84
CA ASP A 72 -21.97 8.36 -31.73
C ASP A 72 -20.58 7.73 -31.55
N ARG A 73 -20.25 7.23 -30.35
CA ARG A 73 -18.85 6.94 -29.96
C ARG A 73 -18.63 5.62 -29.25
N TRP A 74 -19.69 5.02 -28.70
CA TRP A 74 -19.53 3.85 -27.84
C TRP A 74 -18.97 2.62 -28.54
N ALA A 75 -19.29 2.43 -29.82
CA ALA A 75 -18.69 1.36 -30.62
C ALA A 75 -17.15 1.43 -30.64
N ALA A 76 -16.57 2.64 -30.74
CA ALA A 76 -15.12 2.82 -30.71
C ALA A 76 -14.52 2.53 -29.32
N VAL A 77 -15.25 2.80 -28.24
CA VAL A 77 -14.81 2.46 -26.87
C VAL A 77 -14.70 0.94 -26.70
N LEU A 78 -15.70 0.19 -27.18
CA LEU A 78 -15.67 -1.27 -27.12
C LEU A 78 -14.55 -1.84 -28.02
N GLN A 79 -14.30 -1.22 -29.17
CA GLN A 79 -13.16 -1.55 -30.03
C GLN A 79 -11.82 -1.31 -29.33
N ASP A 80 -11.64 -0.19 -28.62
CA ASP A 80 -10.41 0.09 -27.87
C ASP A 80 -10.12 -0.99 -26.83
N ILE A 81 -11.15 -1.52 -26.15
CA ILE A 81 -11.00 -2.63 -25.20
C ILE A 81 -10.48 -3.87 -25.92
N GLU A 82 -11.10 -4.22 -27.05
CA GLU A 82 -10.73 -5.40 -27.84
C GLU A 82 -9.29 -5.33 -28.36
N GLU A 83 -8.87 -4.18 -28.88
CA GLU A 83 -7.53 -3.97 -29.44
C GLU A 83 -6.42 -4.04 -28.37
N HIS A 84 -6.73 -3.66 -27.12
CA HIS A 84 -5.70 -3.53 -26.08
C HIS A 84 -5.68 -4.68 -25.07
N ARG A 85 -6.75 -5.48 -24.93
CA ARG A 85 -6.85 -6.53 -23.89
C ARG A 85 -5.76 -7.60 -23.95
N ASP A 86 -5.09 -7.76 -25.08
CA ASP A 86 -4.01 -8.73 -25.25
C ASP A 86 -2.69 -8.26 -24.63
N ASN A 87 -2.43 -6.96 -24.58
CA ASN A 87 -1.18 -6.40 -24.03
C ASN A 87 -1.38 -5.56 -22.77
N TYR A 88 -2.61 -5.12 -22.52
CA TYR A 88 -3.00 -4.25 -21.41
C TYR A 88 -4.16 -4.82 -20.60
N ARG A 89 -4.45 -4.18 -19.46
CA ARG A 89 -5.72 -4.26 -18.74
C ARG A 89 -6.57 -3.04 -19.08
N PRO A 90 -7.58 -3.14 -19.98
CA PRO A 90 -8.41 -1.98 -20.32
C PRO A 90 -9.24 -1.51 -19.12
N ILE A 91 -9.12 -0.23 -18.76
CA ILE A 91 -9.92 0.43 -17.73
C ILE A 91 -10.70 1.56 -18.39
N VAL A 92 -12.03 1.51 -18.33
CA VAL A 92 -12.88 2.52 -18.95
C VAL A 92 -13.45 3.43 -17.86
N THR A 93 -13.11 4.72 -17.90
CA THR A 93 -13.76 5.69 -17.01
C THR A 93 -15.03 6.22 -17.65
N ILE A 94 -16.10 6.34 -16.86
CA ILE A 94 -17.44 6.75 -17.35
C ILE A 94 -17.93 7.92 -16.51
N GLN A 95 -17.94 9.14 -17.09
CA GLN A 95 -18.41 10.35 -16.41
C GLN A 95 -19.38 11.17 -17.27
N PHE A 96 -20.64 11.26 -16.85
CA PHE A 96 -21.66 12.08 -17.50
C PHE A 96 -22.44 12.88 -16.46
N GLY A 97 -23.26 13.83 -16.90
CA GLY A 97 -24.20 14.55 -16.04
C GLY A 97 -24.40 16.00 -16.43
N HIS A 98 -23.38 16.70 -16.95
CA HIS A 98 -23.50 18.14 -17.24
C HIS A 98 -24.52 18.45 -18.35
N ASN A 99 -24.62 17.55 -19.33
CA ASN A 99 -25.56 17.69 -20.43
C ASN A 99 -26.84 16.88 -20.19
N ASP A 100 -26.74 15.71 -19.55
CA ASP A 100 -27.90 14.87 -19.20
C ASP A 100 -28.89 15.59 -18.27
N GLN A 101 -28.41 16.43 -17.35
CA GLN A 101 -29.28 17.20 -16.45
C GLN A 101 -30.11 18.29 -17.14
N LYS A 102 -29.80 18.64 -18.40
CA LYS A 102 -30.44 19.77 -19.07
C LYS A 102 -31.84 19.36 -19.50
N GLU A 103 -32.83 20.20 -19.26
CA GLU A 103 -34.21 19.95 -19.69
C GLU A 103 -34.29 19.65 -21.20
N SER A 104 -33.50 20.36 -22.02
CA SER A 104 -33.42 20.15 -23.47
C SER A 104 -32.88 18.77 -23.88
N ALA A 105 -32.17 18.06 -22.99
CA ALA A 105 -31.73 16.69 -23.25
C ALA A 105 -32.89 15.69 -23.14
N ASN A 106 -33.94 16.04 -22.39
CA ASN A 106 -35.12 15.21 -22.16
C ASN A 106 -34.77 13.79 -21.65
N ILE A 107 -33.84 13.70 -20.70
CA ILE A 107 -33.39 12.44 -20.07
C ILE A 107 -33.82 12.47 -18.60
N SER A 108 -34.64 11.51 -18.17
CA SER A 108 -35.03 11.39 -16.77
C SER A 108 -33.87 10.87 -15.90
N LEU A 109 -33.89 11.13 -14.58
CA LEU A 109 -32.88 10.56 -13.67
C LEU A 109 -32.80 9.03 -13.71
N GLN A 110 -33.96 8.37 -13.86
CA GLN A 110 -34.04 6.92 -13.97
C GLN A 110 -33.40 6.42 -15.27
N GLU A 111 -33.65 7.11 -16.39
CA GLU A 111 -33.02 6.79 -17.67
C GLU A 111 -31.51 7.05 -17.64
N TYR A 112 -31.07 8.16 -17.05
CA TYR A 112 -29.66 8.47 -16.83
C TYR A 112 -28.95 7.36 -16.04
N LYS A 113 -29.52 6.92 -14.92
CA LYS A 113 -28.99 5.79 -14.12
C LYS A 113 -28.91 4.52 -14.96
N ALA A 114 -30.01 4.14 -15.62
CA ALA A 114 -30.08 2.92 -16.43
C ALA A 114 -29.07 2.94 -17.60
N ASN A 115 -28.83 4.11 -18.20
CA ASN A 115 -27.81 4.27 -19.23
C ASN A 115 -26.42 4.03 -18.67
N LEU A 116 -26.07 4.58 -17.50
CA LEU A 116 -24.77 4.34 -16.86
C LEU A 116 -24.57 2.87 -16.48
N GLU A 117 -25.59 2.22 -15.93
CA GLU A 117 -25.57 0.77 -15.65
C GLU A 117 -25.26 -0.02 -16.92
N LYS A 118 -25.97 0.30 -18.02
CA LYS A 118 -25.77 -0.37 -19.30
C LYS A 118 -24.37 -0.18 -19.88
N LEU A 119 -23.85 1.05 -19.88
CA LEU A 119 -22.49 1.33 -20.34
C LEU A 119 -21.45 0.56 -19.52
N ALA A 120 -21.59 0.54 -18.19
CA ALA A 120 -20.66 -0.17 -17.33
C ALA A 120 -20.73 -1.71 -17.51
N THR A 121 -21.93 -2.27 -17.69
CA THR A 121 -22.11 -3.70 -17.98
C THR A 121 -21.44 -4.09 -19.30
N GLU A 122 -21.62 -3.30 -20.36
CA GLU A 122 -21.02 -3.60 -21.67
C GLU A 122 -19.48 -3.52 -21.65
N VAL A 123 -18.90 -2.64 -20.83
CA VAL A 123 -17.45 -2.63 -20.61
C VAL A 123 -16.98 -3.95 -20.00
N LYS A 124 -17.71 -4.48 -19.00
CA LYS A 124 -17.40 -5.78 -18.38
C LYS A 124 -17.50 -6.92 -19.38
N GLU A 125 -18.58 -6.93 -20.17
CA GLU A 125 -18.82 -7.94 -21.21
C GLU A 125 -17.72 -7.94 -22.29
N ALA A 126 -17.18 -6.76 -22.63
CA ALA A 126 -16.05 -6.63 -23.56
C ALA A 126 -14.68 -7.05 -22.96
N GLY A 127 -14.61 -7.34 -21.66
CA GLY A 127 -13.38 -7.70 -20.95
C GLY A 127 -12.61 -6.52 -20.36
N GLY A 128 -13.23 -5.33 -20.29
CA GLY A 128 -12.69 -4.15 -19.63
C GLY A 128 -13.15 -4.01 -18.17
N THR A 129 -12.51 -3.11 -17.42
CA THR A 129 -12.96 -2.73 -16.07
C THR A 129 -13.63 -1.36 -16.07
N PRO A 130 -14.93 -1.23 -15.78
CA PRO A 130 -15.58 0.07 -15.69
C PRO A 130 -15.25 0.76 -14.37
N ILE A 131 -15.01 2.07 -14.43
CA ILE A 131 -14.93 2.97 -13.28
C ILE A 131 -15.88 4.15 -13.51
N LEU A 132 -16.96 4.23 -12.74
CA LEU A 132 -17.88 5.36 -12.85
C LEU A 132 -17.34 6.54 -12.05
N ILE A 133 -17.27 7.71 -12.68
CA ILE A 133 -16.81 8.93 -12.02
C ILE A 133 -18.00 9.90 -12.00
N THR A 134 -18.34 10.42 -10.83
CA THR A 134 -19.37 11.46 -10.73
C THR A 134 -18.90 12.73 -11.43
N SER A 135 -19.78 13.46 -12.10
CA SER A 135 -19.43 14.69 -12.84
C SER A 135 -18.68 15.72 -11.98
N LEU A 136 -17.72 16.42 -12.57
CA LEU A 136 -16.98 17.50 -11.89
C LEU A 136 -17.94 18.61 -11.42
N THR A 137 -17.69 19.21 -10.25
CA THR A 137 -18.52 20.33 -9.82
C THR A 137 -18.41 21.52 -10.76
N ARG A 138 -19.51 22.27 -10.92
CA ARG A 138 -19.44 23.59 -11.56
C ARG A 138 -18.91 24.58 -10.56
N ARG A 139 -18.05 25.49 -11.01
CA ARG A 139 -17.41 26.49 -10.13
C ARG A 139 -18.28 27.74 -10.00
N LYS A 140 -19.59 27.55 -9.86
CA LYS A 140 -20.58 28.63 -9.72
C LYS A 140 -21.06 28.68 -8.28
N PHE A 141 -20.95 29.84 -7.64
CA PHE A 141 -21.32 30.03 -6.25
C PHE A 141 -22.76 30.54 -6.10
N ASP A 142 -23.35 30.24 -4.94
CA ASP A 142 -24.58 30.81 -4.41
C ASP A 142 -24.29 31.24 -2.96
N GLY A 143 -23.98 32.52 -2.77
CA GLY A 143 -23.34 33.01 -1.56
C GLY A 143 -21.92 32.48 -1.41
N ASP A 144 -21.56 32.00 -0.23
CA ASP A 144 -20.19 31.56 0.09
C ASP A 144 -19.89 30.10 -0.32
N HIS A 145 -20.85 29.42 -0.97
CA HIS A 145 -20.72 28.01 -1.33
C HIS A 145 -21.04 27.77 -2.80
N VAL A 146 -20.41 26.75 -3.38
CA VAL A 146 -20.73 26.23 -4.71
C VAL A 146 -22.17 25.76 -4.76
N ARG A 147 -22.88 26.15 -5.82
CA ARG A 147 -24.20 25.63 -6.16
C ARG A 147 -24.07 24.20 -6.67
N GLU A 148 -24.47 23.23 -5.84
CA GLU A 148 -24.46 21.78 -6.15
C GLU A 148 -25.55 21.34 -7.16
N ASN A 149 -25.55 21.93 -8.35
CA ASN A 149 -26.59 21.67 -9.36
C ASN A 149 -26.48 20.33 -10.11
N LEU A 150 -25.58 19.45 -9.66
CA LEU A 150 -25.36 18.09 -10.17
C LEU A 150 -25.57 17.02 -9.09
N LYS A 151 -26.09 17.40 -7.91
CA LYS A 151 -26.25 16.50 -6.75
C LYS A 151 -27.06 15.24 -7.10
N GLU A 152 -28.15 15.39 -7.84
CA GLU A 152 -28.98 14.26 -8.26
C GLU A 152 -28.24 13.33 -9.23
N GLN A 153 -27.52 13.88 -10.21
CA GLN A 153 -26.71 13.08 -11.13
C GLN A 153 -25.57 12.36 -10.40
N ARG A 154 -24.90 13.02 -9.45
CA ARG A 154 -23.90 12.39 -8.58
C ARG A 154 -24.48 11.17 -7.85
N GLU A 155 -25.64 11.33 -7.21
CA GLU A 155 -26.32 10.25 -6.48
C GLU A 155 -26.69 9.09 -7.41
N GLN A 156 -27.22 9.38 -8.60
CA GLN A 156 -27.56 8.35 -9.59
C GLN A 156 -26.33 7.63 -10.15
N THR A 157 -25.20 8.32 -10.36
CA THR A 157 -23.95 7.67 -10.80
C THR A 157 -23.43 6.69 -9.75
N ILE A 158 -23.45 7.06 -8.47
CA ILE A 158 -23.06 6.17 -7.38
C ILE A 158 -24.03 4.99 -7.29
N ALA A 159 -25.35 5.24 -7.43
CA ALA A 159 -26.35 4.19 -7.41
C ALA A 159 -26.21 3.22 -8.60
N ALA A 160 -25.89 3.71 -9.80
CA ALA A 160 -25.60 2.88 -10.96
C ALA A 160 -24.36 2.02 -10.73
N ALA A 161 -23.26 2.60 -10.22
CA ALA A 161 -22.03 1.87 -9.93
C ALA A 161 -22.27 0.73 -8.93
N LYS A 162 -23.04 0.99 -7.86
CA LYS A 162 -23.45 -0.02 -6.89
C LYS A 162 -24.29 -1.13 -7.54
N ALA A 163 -25.28 -0.76 -8.36
CA ALA A 163 -26.19 -1.71 -8.99
C ALA A 163 -25.47 -2.72 -9.92
N VAL A 164 -24.40 -2.29 -10.58
CA VAL A 164 -23.61 -3.19 -11.45
C VAL A 164 -22.32 -3.67 -10.80
N HIS A 165 -22.10 -3.45 -9.50
CA HIS A 165 -20.87 -3.81 -8.79
C HIS A 165 -19.60 -3.28 -9.50
N ALA A 166 -19.58 -2.00 -9.85
CA ALA A 166 -18.44 -1.31 -10.43
C ALA A 166 -17.80 -0.34 -9.42
N THR A 167 -16.50 -0.12 -9.51
CA THR A 167 -15.81 0.90 -8.72
C THR A 167 -16.33 2.29 -9.12
N TRP A 168 -16.44 3.20 -8.15
CA TRP A 168 -16.74 4.61 -8.43
C TRP A 168 -15.79 5.59 -7.74
N LEU A 169 -15.60 6.76 -8.37
CA LEU A 169 -14.87 7.90 -7.83
C LEU A 169 -15.82 9.10 -7.67
N ASP A 170 -15.93 9.61 -6.46
CA ASP A 170 -16.81 10.74 -6.13
C ASP A 170 -16.10 12.09 -6.35
N LEU A 171 -15.75 12.35 -7.61
CA LEU A 171 -15.11 13.61 -8.03
C LEU A 171 -16.00 14.83 -7.75
N ASN A 172 -17.32 14.70 -7.84
CA ASN A 172 -18.25 15.81 -7.63
C ASN A 172 -18.12 16.33 -6.20
N ARG A 173 -18.13 15.43 -5.21
CA ARG A 173 -17.96 15.83 -3.81
C ARG A 173 -16.57 16.39 -3.55
N ALA A 174 -15.52 15.68 -3.97
CA ALA A 174 -14.13 16.09 -3.75
C ALA A 174 -13.83 17.47 -4.36
N SER A 175 -14.31 17.72 -5.59
CA SER A 175 -14.14 19.01 -6.24
C SER A 175 -15.00 20.12 -5.62
N THR A 176 -16.21 19.81 -5.15
CA THR A 176 -17.06 20.79 -4.43
C THR A 176 -16.39 21.23 -3.14
N ASP A 177 -15.89 20.28 -2.34
CA ASP A 177 -15.21 20.59 -1.07
C ASP A 177 -13.94 21.43 -1.32
N TYR A 178 -13.14 21.06 -2.33
CA TYR A 178 -11.95 21.82 -2.72
C TYR A 178 -12.27 23.25 -3.18
N ILE A 179 -13.26 23.41 -4.07
CA ILE A 179 -13.64 24.74 -4.59
C ILE A 179 -14.22 25.62 -3.48
N ASN A 180 -15.03 25.06 -2.57
CA ASN A 180 -15.53 25.78 -1.40
C ASN A 180 -14.38 26.25 -0.50
N ALA A 181 -13.37 25.40 -0.27
CA ALA A 181 -12.23 25.74 0.58
C ALA A 181 -11.37 26.89 0.03
N ILE A 182 -11.12 26.91 -1.29
CA ILE A 182 -10.29 27.95 -1.92
C ILE A 182 -11.06 29.24 -2.26
N GLY A 183 -12.40 29.19 -2.27
CA GLY A 183 -13.30 30.30 -2.57
C GLY A 183 -13.46 30.62 -4.07
N GLU A 184 -14.46 31.45 -4.39
CA GLU A 184 -14.89 31.74 -5.77
C GLU A 184 -13.78 32.32 -6.66
N THR A 185 -12.99 33.27 -6.14
CA THR A 185 -11.90 33.89 -6.90
C THR A 185 -10.90 32.85 -7.39
N ASN A 186 -10.41 31.98 -6.49
CA ASN A 186 -9.50 30.91 -6.85
C ASN A 186 -10.18 29.80 -7.65
N GLY A 187 -11.47 29.53 -7.41
CA GLY A 187 -12.24 28.61 -8.25
C GLY A 187 -12.33 29.06 -9.70
N SER A 188 -12.58 30.36 -9.93
CA SER A 188 -12.67 30.94 -11.27
C SER A 188 -11.34 30.90 -12.04
N TYR A 189 -10.19 30.79 -11.34
CA TYR A 189 -8.88 30.62 -11.96
C TYR A 189 -8.81 29.39 -12.86
N TYR A 190 -9.62 28.36 -12.60
CA TYR A 190 -9.63 27.13 -13.41
C TYR A 190 -10.56 27.20 -14.62
N ASN A 191 -11.34 28.28 -14.78
CA ASN A 191 -12.27 28.41 -15.90
C ASN A 191 -11.51 28.56 -17.22
N LEU A 192 -11.99 27.87 -18.27
CA LEU A 192 -11.44 27.98 -19.61
C LEU A 192 -11.44 29.43 -20.12
N LYS A 193 -12.48 30.18 -19.78
CA LYS A 193 -12.65 31.61 -20.04
C LYS A 193 -13.62 32.22 -19.04
N GLU A 194 -13.65 33.54 -18.95
CA GLU A 194 -14.57 34.26 -18.08
C GLU A 194 -16.04 33.83 -18.34
N GLY A 195 -16.78 33.58 -17.26
CA GLY A 195 -18.15 33.07 -17.30
C GLY A 195 -18.30 31.56 -17.59
N ASP A 196 -17.25 30.85 -18.01
CA ASP A 196 -17.29 29.41 -18.25
C ASP A 196 -16.97 28.60 -16.98
N ASN A 197 -18.00 28.41 -16.16
CA ASN A 197 -17.90 27.66 -14.90
C ASN A 197 -17.96 26.13 -15.08
N THR A 198 -17.88 25.62 -16.32
CA THR A 198 -17.92 24.18 -16.63
C THR A 198 -16.56 23.72 -17.14
N HIS A 199 -16.05 24.32 -18.22
CA HIS A 199 -14.81 23.87 -18.86
C HIS A 199 -13.57 24.38 -18.13
N LEU A 200 -12.51 23.59 -18.21
CA LEU A 200 -11.24 23.82 -17.55
C LEU A 200 -10.23 24.47 -18.50
N ASN A 201 -9.41 25.37 -17.98
CA ASN A 201 -8.15 25.74 -18.61
C ASN A 201 -7.04 24.72 -18.28
N ALA A 202 -5.83 24.96 -18.79
CA ALA A 202 -4.68 24.08 -18.60
C ALA A 202 -4.29 23.85 -17.11
N ALA A 203 -4.53 24.83 -16.22
CA ALA A 203 -4.27 24.64 -14.80
C ALA A 203 -5.34 23.75 -14.16
N GLY A 204 -6.61 24.03 -14.45
CA GLY A 204 -7.74 23.22 -14.00
C GLY A 204 -7.63 21.77 -14.45
N GLU A 205 -7.24 21.54 -15.71
CA GLU A 205 -7.02 20.22 -16.27
C GLU A 205 -6.02 19.39 -15.44
N LYS A 206 -4.88 20.00 -15.05
CA LYS A 206 -3.88 19.34 -14.21
C LYS A 206 -4.37 19.09 -12.79
N VAL A 207 -5.01 20.10 -12.17
CA VAL A 207 -5.52 20.02 -10.78
C VAL A 207 -6.58 18.92 -10.65
N PHE A 208 -7.61 18.95 -11.51
CA PHE A 208 -8.68 17.97 -11.45
C PHE A 208 -8.27 16.61 -12.03
N GLY A 209 -7.34 16.57 -12.99
CA GLY A 209 -6.71 15.33 -13.44
C GLY A 209 -5.94 14.64 -12.31
N ARG A 210 -5.20 15.42 -11.50
CA ARG A 210 -4.55 14.90 -10.29
C ARG A 210 -5.55 14.45 -9.23
N MET A 211 -6.64 15.19 -9.01
CA MET A 211 -7.69 14.79 -8.07
C MET A 211 -8.31 13.43 -8.48
N VAL A 212 -8.56 13.19 -9.77
CA VAL A 212 -9.02 11.89 -10.27
C VAL A 212 -7.97 10.81 -10.02
N ALA A 213 -6.69 11.08 -10.28
CA ALA A 213 -5.59 10.15 -9.98
C ALA A 213 -5.48 9.80 -8.49
N ASP A 214 -5.66 10.77 -7.60
CA ASP A 214 -5.66 10.55 -6.15
C ASP A 214 -6.87 9.73 -5.70
N LEU A 215 -8.07 10.05 -6.19
CA LEU A 215 -9.27 9.28 -5.92
C LEU A 215 -9.13 7.83 -6.42
N LEU A 216 -8.59 7.66 -7.62
CA LEU A 216 -8.30 6.35 -8.20
C LEU A 216 -7.28 5.59 -7.35
N GLY A 217 -6.20 6.24 -6.93
CA GLY A 217 -5.18 5.66 -6.08
C GLY A 217 -5.68 5.32 -4.68
N ARG A 218 -6.67 6.03 -4.13
CA ARG A 218 -7.35 5.69 -2.87
C ARG A 218 -8.29 4.50 -3.03
N LYS A 219 -9.06 4.45 -4.11
CA LYS A 219 -10.00 3.35 -4.39
C LYS A 219 -9.32 2.08 -4.89
N ARG A 220 -8.20 2.20 -5.61
CA ARG A 220 -7.46 1.11 -6.24
C ARG A 220 -5.95 1.33 -6.06
N GLY A 221 -5.45 1.05 -4.86
CA GLY A 221 -4.06 1.31 -4.45
C GLY A 221 -2.99 0.79 -5.41
N HIS A 222 -3.20 -0.39 -5.99
CA HIS A 222 -2.29 -0.99 -6.97
C HIS A 222 -2.10 -0.15 -8.24
N LEU A 223 -3.02 0.76 -8.57
CA LEU A 223 -2.89 1.63 -9.74
C LEU A 223 -1.95 2.82 -9.50
N ARG A 224 -1.61 3.15 -8.24
CA ARG A 224 -0.71 4.27 -7.90
C ARG A 224 0.66 4.14 -8.56
N ARG A 225 1.17 2.91 -8.73
CA ARG A 225 2.45 2.69 -9.43
C ARG A 225 2.44 3.17 -10.87
N TYR A 226 1.29 3.20 -11.54
CA TYR A 226 1.14 3.64 -12.92
C TYR A 226 0.89 5.14 -13.06
N LEU A 227 0.88 5.89 -11.94
CA LEU A 227 0.65 7.33 -11.90
C LEU A 227 1.91 8.03 -11.40
N THR A 228 2.36 9.04 -12.13
CA THR A 228 3.50 9.89 -11.72
C THR A 228 3.12 10.62 -10.43
N PRO A 229 3.89 10.46 -9.33
CA PRO A 229 3.59 11.13 -8.07
C PRO A 229 3.75 12.64 -8.22
N ASN A 230 2.81 13.38 -7.65
CA ASN A 230 2.98 14.81 -7.41
C ASN A 230 2.43 15.12 -6.01
N LYS A 231 3.28 14.91 -5.01
CA LYS A 231 2.91 15.06 -3.60
C LYS A 231 2.51 16.50 -3.28
N ALA A 232 3.29 17.48 -3.72
CA ALA A 232 3.02 18.90 -3.48
C ALA A 232 1.64 19.33 -4.00
N LEU A 233 1.29 18.95 -5.24
CA LEU A 233 -0.03 19.24 -5.80
C LEU A 233 -1.14 18.51 -5.03
N SER A 234 -0.94 17.23 -4.71
CA SER A 234 -1.92 16.44 -3.96
C SER A 234 -2.18 17.04 -2.57
N GLU A 235 -1.13 17.39 -1.84
CA GLU A 235 -1.22 17.97 -0.50
C GLU A 235 -2.01 19.27 -0.51
N LYS A 236 -1.74 20.18 -1.45
CA LYS A 236 -2.53 21.42 -1.58
C LYS A 236 -4.01 21.14 -1.86
N ILE A 237 -4.30 20.26 -2.83
CA ILE A 237 -5.68 19.90 -3.18
C ILE A 237 -6.43 19.39 -1.95
N TRP A 238 -5.83 18.44 -1.22
CA TRP A 238 -6.50 17.78 -0.09
C TRP A 238 -6.47 18.60 1.22
N ALA A 239 -5.60 19.61 1.32
CA ALA A 239 -5.60 20.61 2.39
C ALA A 239 -6.60 21.75 2.14
N GLY A 240 -7.22 21.82 0.97
CA GLY A 240 -8.10 22.93 0.59
C GLY A 240 -7.33 24.22 0.27
N GLU A 241 -6.06 24.09 -0.12
CA GLU A 241 -5.20 25.21 -0.49
C GLU A 241 -5.17 25.41 -2.00
N PHE A 242 -5.10 26.66 -2.45
CA PHE A 242 -5.08 26.98 -3.87
C PHE A 242 -3.85 26.38 -4.58
N ALA A 243 -4.12 25.53 -5.57
CA ALA A 243 -3.13 24.91 -6.43
C ALA A 243 -3.11 25.52 -7.84
N THR A 244 -1.92 25.65 -8.42
CA THR A 244 -1.70 26.20 -9.77
C THR A 244 -1.65 25.10 -10.84
N GLY A 245 -1.54 23.83 -10.43
CA GLY A 245 -1.35 22.68 -11.31
C GLY A 245 0.10 22.47 -11.76
N ASN A 246 0.98 23.44 -11.54
CA ASN A 246 2.44 23.32 -11.72
C ASN A 246 3.17 23.20 -10.38
N ASP A 247 2.44 22.92 -9.29
CA ASP A 247 3.00 22.69 -7.97
C ASP A 247 3.86 21.44 -8.05
N ILE A 248 5.17 21.64 -8.18
CA ILE A 248 6.17 20.58 -8.17
C ILE A 248 6.68 20.40 -6.75
N THR A 249 7.10 19.19 -6.41
CA THR A 249 7.97 18.98 -5.27
C THR A 249 9.21 19.85 -5.47
N VAL A 250 9.29 20.97 -4.76
CA VAL A 250 10.50 21.79 -4.77
C VAL A 250 11.59 20.93 -4.14
N LEU A 251 12.50 20.43 -4.99
CA LEU A 251 13.75 19.83 -4.54
C LEU A 251 14.35 20.78 -3.51
N TRP A 252 14.67 20.22 -2.34
CA TRP A 252 15.02 20.82 -1.05
C TRP A 252 16.05 21.97 -0.99
N SER A 253 16.51 22.54 -2.11
CA SER A 253 17.49 23.63 -2.13
C SER A 253 16.93 25.02 -1.79
N GLN A 254 15.61 25.22 -1.73
CA GLN A 254 14.99 26.52 -1.38
C GLN A 254 14.33 26.56 0.02
N LEU A 255 14.32 25.48 0.80
CA LEU A 255 13.72 25.45 2.15
C LEU A 255 14.68 25.88 3.28
N ALA A 256 15.87 26.38 2.96
CA ALA A 256 16.86 26.76 3.98
C ALA A 256 16.57 28.10 4.70
N SER A 257 15.48 28.83 4.39
CA SER A 257 15.21 30.14 5.01
C SER A 257 13.78 30.43 5.46
N ALA A 258 12.82 29.51 5.32
CA ALA A 258 11.46 29.72 5.82
C ALA A 258 11.23 28.93 7.11
N GLN A 259 11.10 29.63 8.23
CA GLN A 259 10.35 29.11 9.37
C GLN A 259 8.90 28.93 8.91
N ASP A 260 8.55 27.71 8.51
CA ASP A 260 7.22 27.35 8.02
C ASP A 260 6.26 27.08 9.19
N PRO A 261 5.15 27.83 9.33
CA PRO A 261 4.13 27.61 10.36
C PRO A 261 3.16 26.44 10.07
N LEU A 262 3.22 25.78 8.90
CA LEU A 262 2.27 24.72 8.52
C LEU A 262 2.68 23.30 8.99
N TYR A 263 3.92 23.08 9.43
CA TYR A 263 4.32 21.84 10.13
C TYR A 263 3.83 21.77 11.59
N GLY A 264 3.05 22.77 12.02
CA GLY A 264 2.53 22.89 13.38
C GLY A 264 1.27 22.08 13.71
N LYS A 265 0.62 21.40 12.75
CA LYS A 265 -0.65 20.68 13.02
C LYS A 265 -0.79 19.25 12.51
N VAL A 266 0.15 18.73 11.70
CA VAL A 266 0.30 17.28 11.50
C VAL A 266 1.76 16.96 11.64
N ASN A 267 2.17 16.65 12.87
CA ASN A 267 3.48 16.09 13.16
C ASN A 267 3.33 14.57 12.99
N PRO A 268 3.62 13.95 11.83
CA PRO A 268 3.27 12.55 11.59
C PRO A 268 4.08 11.59 12.46
N VAL A 269 5.15 12.11 13.07
CA VAL A 269 5.99 11.46 14.06
C VAL A 269 6.31 12.52 15.11
N ARG A 270 5.55 12.54 16.21
CA ARG A 270 5.68 13.55 17.28
C ARG A 270 7.14 13.82 17.65
N GLY A 271 7.63 15.01 17.35
CA GLY A 271 8.97 15.48 17.74
C GLY A 271 10.13 15.02 16.87
N LEU A 272 9.87 14.54 15.64
CA LEU A 272 10.91 14.30 14.64
C LEU A 272 11.70 15.60 14.39
N ASN A 273 13.02 15.56 14.55
CA ASN A 273 13.90 16.72 14.41
C ASN A 273 15.09 16.38 13.52
N LEU A 274 15.09 16.83 12.28
CA LEU A 274 16.18 16.58 11.34
C LEU A 274 17.18 17.75 11.34
N LYS A 275 18.44 17.43 11.02
CA LYS A 275 19.51 18.41 10.82
C LYS A 275 19.94 18.35 9.36
N TYR A 276 20.26 19.50 8.77
CA TYR A 276 20.50 19.61 7.33
C TYR A 276 21.74 20.42 6.97
N LYS A 277 22.78 20.36 7.81
CA LYS A 277 24.09 20.97 7.50
C LYS A 277 25.13 19.88 7.35
N TYR A 278 25.62 19.71 6.13
CA TYR A 278 26.66 18.75 5.81
C TYR A 278 27.98 19.47 5.54
N LYS A 279 29.05 18.98 6.15
CA LYS A 279 30.43 19.49 6.05
C LYS A 279 31.29 18.65 5.10
N ARG A 280 30.80 17.48 4.69
CA ARG A 280 31.57 16.51 3.91
C ARG A 280 30.67 15.70 3.00
N THR A 281 31.19 15.40 1.80
CA THR A 281 30.56 14.48 0.86
C THR A 281 31.48 13.28 0.60
N CYS A 282 30.92 12.07 0.63
CA CYS A 282 31.58 10.83 0.24
C CYS A 282 30.80 10.21 -0.92
N VAL A 283 31.36 10.27 -2.12
CA VAL A 283 30.83 9.51 -3.27
C VAL A 283 31.44 8.11 -3.22
N ILE A 284 30.60 7.08 -3.24
CA ILE A 284 31.04 5.69 -3.20
C ILE A 284 31.45 5.28 -4.62
N PRO A 285 32.71 4.87 -4.87
CA PRO A 285 33.10 4.33 -6.16
C PRO A 285 32.50 2.93 -6.33
N ALA A 286 32.02 2.62 -7.54
CA ALA A 286 31.66 1.27 -7.95
C ALA A 286 32.81 0.68 -8.78
N LEU A 287 33.20 -0.55 -8.48
CA LEU A 287 34.21 -1.32 -9.22
C LEU A 287 33.63 -1.83 -10.56
N GLY A 288 32.33 -2.13 -10.57
CA GLY A 288 31.64 -2.69 -11.74
C GLY A 288 31.92 -4.17 -11.95
N ASN A 289 31.36 -4.76 -13.02
CA ASN A 289 31.57 -6.17 -13.42
C ASN A 289 31.32 -7.20 -12.29
N ASP A 290 30.32 -6.94 -11.44
CA ASP A 290 29.98 -7.76 -10.26
C ASP A 290 31.14 -7.93 -9.24
N GLU A 291 32.18 -7.08 -9.26
CA GLU A 291 33.22 -7.03 -8.22
C GLU A 291 32.67 -6.47 -6.90
N ASP A 292 33.13 -6.99 -5.76
CA ASP A 292 32.62 -6.64 -4.43
C ASP A 292 33.00 -5.20 -3.99
N ASP A 293 32.01 -4.32 -3.95
CA ASP A 293 32.12 -2.91 -3.57
C ASP A 293 32.10 -2.69 -2.05
N SER A 294 31.90 -3.74 -1.24
CA SER A 294 31.70 -3.62 0.21
C SER A 294 32.82 -2.85 0.91
N ALA A 295 34.08 -3.02 0.49
CA ALA A 295 35.22 -2.29 1.05
C ALA A 295 35.16 -0.78 0.75
N ALA A 296 34.71 -0.39 -0.45
CA ALA A 296 34.52 1.00 -0.83
C ALA A 296 33.36 1.63 -0.04
N ILE A 297 32.26 0.89 0.13
CA ILE A 297 31.11 1.30 0.94
C ILE A 297 31.54 1.54 2.39
N GLU A 298 32.21 0.58 3.03
CA GLU A 298 32.69 0.73 4.41
C GLU A 298 33.59 1.95 4.58
N LYS A 299 34.54 2.16 3.65
CA LYS A 299 35.44 3.31 3.69
C LYS A 299 34.67 4.63 3.59
N GLY A 300 33.66 4.71 2.72
CA GLY A 300 32.80 5.88 2.57
C GLY A 300 32.00 6.17 3.83
N PHE A 301 31.30 5.18 4.37
CA PHE A 301 30.51 5.31 5.60
C PHE A 301 31.39 5.69 6.80
N ASN A 302 32.57 5.08 6.93
CA ASN A 302 33.50 5.41 8.02
C ASN A 302 34.03 6.85 7.94
N ARG A 303 34.24 7.38 6.73
CA ARG A 303 34.69 8.76 6.53
C ARG A 303 33.57 9.79 6.70
N CYS A 304 32.32 9.40 6.44
CA CYS A 304 31.13 10.24 6.46
C CYS A 304 30.11 9.77 7.52
N ARG A 305 30.58 9.60 8.76
CA ARG A 305 29.71 9.22 9.90
C ARG A 305 28.91 10.37 10.50
N LYS A 306 29.30 11.61 10.26
CA LYS A 306 28.68 12.78 10.90
C LYS A 306 28.70 14.03 10.05
N ASP A 307 27.61 14.80 10.11
CA ASP A 307 27.43 16.06 9.38
C ASP A 307 27.83 15.88 7.91
N SER A 308 27.29 14.88 7.22
CA SER A 308 27.81 14.48 5.91
C SER A 308 26.77 13.96 4.93
N LEU A 309 27.14 13.97 3.66
CA LEU A 309 26.41 13.38 2.55
C LEU A 309 27.19 12.16 2.03
N ILE A 310 26.53 11.02 1.90
CA ILE A 310 27.02 9.83 1.20
C ILE A 310 26.22 9.70 -0.09
N VAL A 311 26.90 9.49 -1.22
CA VAL A 311 26.26 9.39 -2.54
C VAL A 311 26.61 8.06 -3.20
N PHE A 312 25.59 7.32 -3.60
CA PHE A 312 25.68 6.23 -4.55
C PHE A 312 25.16 6.73 -5.89
N GLU A 313 26.00 6.70 -6.92
CA GLU A 313 25.60 7.12 -8.26
C GLU A 313 24.70 6.07 -8.93
N ASN A 314 24.09 6.43 -10.06
CA ASN A 314 23.17 5.55 -10.79
C ASN A 314 23.91 4.43 -11.52
N THR A 315 24.39 3.45 -10.76
CA THR A 315 25.06 2.23 -11.20
C THR A 315 24.73 1.09 -10.24
N THR A 316 25.20 -0.13 -10.52
CA THR A 316 25.09 -1.26 -9.59
C THR A 316 26.34 -1.36 -8.73
N TYR A 317 26.13 -1.49 -7.42
CA TYR A 317 27.13 -1.77 -6.40
C TYR A 317 26.92 -3.19 -5.89
N THR A 318 27.93 -4.04 -5.98
CA THR A 318 27.85 -5.43 -5.50
C THR A 318 28.27 -5.50 -4.04
N ILE A 319 27.40 -6.05 -3.20
CA ILE A 319 27.67 -6.27 -1.77
C ILE A 319 28.00 -7.74 -1.56
N GLY A 320 29.28 -8.05 -1.40
CA GLY A 320 29.81 -9.38 -1.11
C GLY A 320 29.94 -9.72 0.36
N LYS A 321 29.81 -8.75 1.28
CA LYS A 321 29.88 -9.00 2.74
C LYS A 321 28.85 -8.24 3.54
N ALA A 322 28.59 -8.72 4.76
CA ALA A 322 27.66 -8.08 5.68
C ALA A 322 28.19 -6.71 6.13
N LEU A 323 27.32 -5.69 6.10
CA LEU A 323 27.69 -4.31 6.37
C LEU A 323 26.98 -3.78 7.62
N LYS A 324 27.76 -3.25 8.58
CA LYS A 324 27.23 -2.70 9.84
C LYS A 324 27.66 -1.24 10.01
N PHE A 325 26.71 -0.34 9.82
CA PHE A 325 26.88 1.09 10.04
C PHE A 325 25.93 1.54 11.14
N THR A 326 26.45 1.54 12.37
CA THR A 326 25.76 2.04 13.55
C THR A 326 26.54 3.26 14.05
N ASN A 327 25.86 4.23 14.66
CA ASN A 327 26.43 5.52 15.13
C ASN A 327 26.66 6.58 14.04
N LEU A 328 25.80 6.63 13.02
CA LEU A 328 25.72 7.80 12.14
C LEU A 328 24.99 8.95 12.86
N ASP A 329 25.33 10.21 12.57
CA ASP A 329 24.65 11.39 13.14
C ASP A 329 24.56 12.53 12.11
N ASN A 330 23.36 12.97 11.75
CA ASN A 330 23.17 14.03 10.76
C ASN A 330 23.84 13.67 9.41
N VAL A 331 23.43 12.52 8.86
CA VAL A 331 23.96 11.97 7.61
C VAL A 331 22.84 11.82 6.58
N LYS A 332 23.02 12.44 5.41
CA LYS A 332 22.21 12.13 4.23
C LYS A 332 22.86 11.00 3.44
N ILE A 333 22.08 9.99 3.06
CA ILE A 333 22.49 8.90 2.19
C ILE A 333 21.62 8.99 0.93
N ASP A 334 22.23 9.38 -0.17
CA ASP A 334 21.61 9.62 -1.46
C ASP A 334 21.88 8.42 -2.38
N ILE A 335 20.84 7.61 -2.64
CA ILE A 335 20.93 6.35 -3.37
C ILE A 335 20.25 6.51 -4.73
N LYS A 336 21.05 6.68 -5.78
CA LYS A 336 20.57 6.75 -7.16
C LYS A 336 20.73 5.42 -7.91
N GLY A 337 21.49 4.48 -7.35
CA GLY A 337 21.83 3.21 -7.97
C GLY A 337 21.18 2.00 -7.32
N THR A 338 21.71 0.82 -7.65
CA THR A 338 21.28 -0.46 -7.10
C THR A 338 22.38 -1.02 -6.19
N LEU A 339 22.06 -1.34 -4.95
CA LEU A 339 22.90 -2.08 -4.03
C LEU A 339 22.46 -3.55 -4.07
N LYS A 340 23.27 -4.42 -4.65
CA LYS A 340 22.91 -5.80 -4.98
C LYS A 340 23.76 -6.80 -4.20
N TRP A 341 23.14 -7.67 -3.43
CA TRP A 341 23.86 -8.67 -2.63
C TRP A 341 24.34 -9.84 -3.49
N THR A 342 25.50 -10.43 -3.18
CA THR A 342 25.98 -11.63 -3.87
C THR A 342 25.09 -12.85 -3.59
N LYS A 343 25.19 -13.86 -4.45
CA LYS A 343 24.41 -15.11 -4.36
C LYS A 343 25.06 -16.19 -3.47
N ASP A 344 26.13 -15.86 -2.76
CA ASP A 344 26.89 -16.79 -1.93
C ASP A 344 26.16 -17.11 -0.62
N THR A 345 25.23 -18.06 -0.68
CA THR A 345 24.39 -18.41 0.47
C THR A 345 25.21 -18.98 1.63
N ASP A 346 26.31 -19.69 1.36
CA ASP A 346 27.16 -20.26 2.40
C ASP A 346 27.86 -19.16 3.19
N TYR A 347 28.42 -18.16 2.48
CA TYR A 347 28.96 -16.96 3.12
C TYR A 347 27.92 -16.25 3.98
N TRP A 348 26.73 -16.00 3.46
CA TRP A 348 25.69 -15.25 4.18
C TRP A 348 25.20 -15.98 5.43
N LEU A 349 25.00 -17.29 5.35
CA LEU A 349 24.61 -18.10 6.50
C LEU A 349 25.67 -18.01 7.61
N GLU A 350 26.95 -18.01 7.28
CA GLU A 350 28.03 -17.93 8.26
C GLU A 350 28.30 -16.50 8.79
N ASN A 351 28.15 -15.47 7.95
CA ASN A 351 28.71 -14.13 8.22
C ASN A 351 27.67 -13.02 8.43
N SER A 352 26.37 -13.28 8.28
CA SER A 352 25.34 -12.28 8.56
C SER A 352 25.26 -11.87 10.04
N ILE A 353 24.82 -10.63 10.27
CA ILE A 353 24.90 -9.95 11.58
C ILE A 353 23.69 -10.34 12.44
N PRO A 354 23.86 -10.80 13.68
CA PRO A 354 22.74 -11.09 14.58
C PRO A 354 21.81 -9.88 14.79
N ILE A 355 20.49 -10.14 14.88
CA ILE A 355 19.46 -9.10 15.06
C ILE A 355 18.86 -9.22 16.46
N GLY A 356 19.13 -8.26 17.34
CA GLY A 356 18.46 -8.19 18.63
C GLY A 356 18.76 -6.86 19.33
N PRO A 357 17.93 -6.44 20.29
CA PRO A 357 18.13 -5.17 20.98
C PRO A 357 18.96 -5.30 22.26
N GLY A 358 19.25 -6.53 22.71
CA GLY A 358 20.05 -6.79 23.90
C GLY A 358 21.53 -7.01 23.63
N ASP A 359 22.28 -7.16 24.72
CA ASP A 359 23.72 -7.44 24.70
C ASP A 359 24.04 -8.94 24.89
N ASP A 360 23.12 -9.70 25.49
CA ASP A 360 23.22 -11.16 25.72
C ASP A 360 22.07 -11.92 25.05
N GLN A 361 22.34 -13.13 24.57
CA GLN A 361 21.35 -14.08 24.07
C GLN A 361 20.43 -14.66 25.16
N ASN A 362 20.92 -14.72 26.41
CA ASN A 362 20.21 -15.37 27.51
C ASN A 362 19.31 -14.42 28.32
N GLU A 363 19.41 -13.12 28.09
CA GLU A 363 18.61 -12.10 28.76
C GLU A 363 17.53 -11.53 27.84
N TYR A 364 16.44 -11.02 28.42
CA TYR A 364 15.43 -10.29 27.67
C TYR A 364 15.62 -8.77 27.83
N PRO A 365 15.67 -7.99 26.75
CA PRO A 365 15.59 -8.42 25.34
C PRO A 365 16.88 -9.13 24.86
N PRO A 366 16.80 -10.10 23.93
CA PRO A 366 17.96 -10.89 23.50
C PRO A 366 18.85 -10.17 22.47
N ALA A 367 20.14 -10.50 22.43
CA ALA A 367 21.09 -10.03 21.43
C ALA A 367 20.87 -10.63 20.02
N ALA A 368 20.27 -11.82 19.92
CA ALA A 368 19.67 -12.31 18.68
C ALA A 368 18.26 -12.83 18.92
N TYR A 369 17.29 -12.03 18.50
CA TYR A 369 15.91 -12.44 18.39
C TYR A 369 15.80 -13.67 17.47
N GLN A 370 15.38 -14.81 18.04
CA GLN A 370 15.13 -16.07 17.33
C GLN A 370 16.30 -16.55 16.46
N ASN A 371 17.56 -16.25 16.84
CA ASN A 371 18.75 -16.57 16.05
C ASN A 371 18.72 -16.02 14.60
N GLN A 372 17.96 -14.94 14.38
CA GLN A 372 17.88 -14.29 13.07
C GLN A 372 19.06 -13.34 12.85
N THR A 373 19.41 -13.16 11.57
CA THR A 373 20.56 -12.38 11.13
C THR A 373 20.15 -11.39 10.03
N THR A 374 20.96 -10.36 9.77
CA THR A 374 20.77 -9.38 8.69
C THR A 374 22.02 -9.28 7.80
N ALA A 375 21.83 -8.97 6.53
CA ALA A 375 22.92 -8.70 5.61
C ALA A 375 23.42 -7.24 5.70
N PHE A 376 22.57 -6.32 6.16
CA PHE A 376 22.93 -4.90 6.31
C PHE A 376 22.27 -4.32 7.55
N MET A 377 23.03 -3.55 8.34
CA MET A 377 22.52 -2.82 9.51
C MET A 377 22.87 -1.34 9.39
N LEU A 378 21.84 -0.50 9.36
CA LEU A 378 21.95 0.94 9.23
C LEU A 378 21.33 1.64 10.45
N GLY A 379 22.10 2.46 11.13
CA GLY A 379 21.64 3.07 12.38
C GLY A 379 22.41 4.31 12.81
N GLY A 380 21.77 5.07 13.69
CA GLY A 380 22.24 6.40 14.05
C GLY A 380 21.10 7.36 14.42
N LYS A 381 21.40 8.65 14.39
CA LYS A 381 20.44 9.73 14.66
C LYS A 381 20.40 10.71 13.49
N HIS A 382 19.25 11.31 13.22
CA HIS A 382 19.13 12.34 12.18
C HIS A 382 19.57 11.84 10.79
N LEU A 383 19.17 10.62 10.42
CA LEU A 383 19.46 10.09 9.10
C LEU A 383 18.42 10.55 8.10
N TYR A 384 18.87 10.93 6.91
CA TYR A 384 17.99 11.13 5.75
C TYR A 384 18.45 10.21 4.62
N VAL A 385 17.70 9.14 4.35
CA VAL A 385 17.98 8.21 3.26
C VAL A 385 17.01 8.47 2.11
N GLU A 386 17.55 8.78 0.93
CA GLU A 386 16.80 9.19 -0.25
C GLU A 386 17.04 8.20 -1.39
N GLY A 387 15.96 7.65 -1.94
CA GLY A 387 15.99 6.71 -3.07
C GLY A 387 15.38 7.24 -4.36
N HIS A 388 14.78 8.44 -4.38
CA HIS A 388 14.19 9.08 -5.57
C HIS A 388 13.09 8.26 -6.27
N GLY A 389 12.56 7.21 -5.61
CA GLY A 389 11.62 6.26 -6.18
C GLY A 389 12.24 5.17 -7.06
N TYR A 390 13.56 5.17 -7.26
CA TYR A 390 14.27 4.18 -8.11
C TYR A 390 15.55 3.59 -7.50
N GLY A 391 16.17 4.24 -6.52
CA GLY A 391 17.27 3.71 -5.72
C GLY A 391 16.88 2.39 -5.06
N THR A 392 17.66 1.35 -5.33
CA THR A 392 17.23 -0.04 -5.12
C THR A 392 18.19 -0.81 -4.23
N PHE A 393 17.64 -1.60 -3.32
CA PHE A 393 18.30 -2.69 -2.63
C PHE A 393 17.81 -4.02 -3.23
N ASP A 394 18.71 -4.81 -3.83
CA ASP A 394 18.39 -6.09 -4.49
C ASP A 394 19.01 -7.27 -3.75
N GLY A 395 18.19 -8.02 -3.03
CA GLY A 395 18.65 -9.15 -2.20
C GLY A 395 18.99 -10.42 -2.98
N ASN A 396 18.80 -10.48 -4.31
CA ASN A 396 19.01 -11.70 -5.11
C ASN A 396 18.19 -12.92 -4.60
N GLY A 397 17.01 -12.66 -4.04
CA GLY A 397 16.13 -13.57 -3.31
C GLY A 397 15.76 -14.88 -3.99
N GLN A 398 15.73 -14.95 -5.33
CA GLN A 398 15.44 -16.23 -6.03
C GLN A 398 16.44 -17.34 -5.65
N THR A 399 17.70 -16.97 -5.40
CA THR A 399 18.73 -17.90 -4.91
C THR A 399 18.29 -18.55 -3.60
N TRP A 400 17.74 -17.73 -2.69
CA TRP A 400 17.25 -18.16 -1.39
C TRP A 400 15.96 -18.97 -1.51
N TYR A 401 15.01 -18.56 -2.34
CA TYR A 401 13.75 -19.29 -2.51
C TYR A 401 14.01 -20.72 -3.04
N ASN A 402 14.98 -20.87 -3.93
CA ASN A 402 15.41 -22.17 -4.46
C ASN A 402 16.13 -23.04 -3.42
N LEU A 403 16.94 -22.41 -2.56
CA LEU A 403 17.65 -23.10 -1.49
C LEU A 403 16.67 -23.64 -0.44
N VAL A 404 15.79 -22.78 0.07
CA VAL A 404 14.93 -23.11 1.21
C VAL A 404 13.66 -23.86 0.83
N LYS A 405 13.20 -23.78 -0.43
CA LYS A 405 12.03 -24.52 -0.96
C LYS A 405 10.78 -24.40 -0.09
N GLY A 406 10.57 -23.23 0.50
CA GLY A 406 9.43 -22.97 1.40
C GLY A 406 9.60 -23.47 2.84
N GLU A 407 10.79 -23.89 3.25
CA GLU A 407 11.13 -24.02 4.67
C GLU A 407 10.99 -22.64 5.34
N SER A 408 10.26 -22.61 6.46
CA SER A 408 10.00 -21.35 7.17
C SER A 408 11.09 -21.07 8.20
N ASN A 409 11.47 -19.79 8.36
CA ASN A 409 12.50 -19.35 9.29
C ASN A 409 13.81 -20.14 9.15
N TYR A 410 14.20 -20.43 7.91
CA TYR A 410 15.44 -21.15 7.59
C TYR A 410 16.60 -20.51 8.38
N PRO A 411 17.33 -21.29 9.21
CA PRO A 411 18.27 -20.74 10.18
C PRO A 411 19.27 -19.78 9.53
N ARG A 412 19.40 -18.58 10.10
CA ARG A 412 20.37 -17.54 9.69
C ARG A 412 20.24 -17.06 8.24
N ARG A 413 19.13 -17.37 7.55
CA ARG A 413 18.75 -16.70 6.30
C ARG A 413 18.60 -15.21 6.61
N PRO A 414 19.40 -14.32 5.97
CA PRO A 414 19.47 -12.95 6.45
C PRO A 414 18.23 -12.14 6.07
N HIS A 415 17.85 -11.22 6.94
CA HIS A 415 17.00 -10.10 6.58
C HIS A 415 17.79 -9.16 5.65
N ALA A 416 17.11 -8.47 4.74
CA ALA A 416 17.81 -7.61 3.78
C ALA A 416 18.44 -6.41 4.48
N ILE A 417 17.68 -5.70 5.33
CA ILE A 417 18.20 -4.59 6.12
C ILE A 417 17.57 -4.50 7.51
N VAL A 418 18.40 -4.14 8.50
CA VAL A 418 17.98 -3.68 9.83
C VAL A 418 18.20 -2.18 9.95
N ILE A 419 17.18 -1.48 10.41
CA ILE A 419 17.21 -0.05 10.76
C ILE A 419 17.22 0.06 12.28
N THR A 420 18.25 0.73 12.82
CA THR A 420 18.35 1.09 14.24
C THR A 420 18.57 2.60 14.39
N ALA A 421 17.50 3.35 14.15
CA ALA A 421 17.57 4.79 13.91
C ALA A 421 16.68 5.59 14.87
N THR A 422 17.15 6.79 15.22
CA THR A 422 16.37 7.78 15.97
C THR A 422 16.24 9.06 15.16
N ASP A 423 15.08 9.72 15.19
CA ASP A 423 14.85 10.98 14.50
C ASP A 423 15.25 10.92 13.02
N SER A 424 14.76 9.94 12.28
CA SER A 424 15.27 9.63 10.95
C SER A 424 14.18 9.47 9.90
N TYR A 425 14.54 9.74 8.65
CA TYR A 425 13.65 9.76 7.52
C TYR A 425 14.20 8.92 6.36
N PHE A 426 13.37 8.02 5.85
CA PHE A 426 13.66 7.13 4.73
C PHE A 426 12.61 7.39 3.65
N HIS A 427 13.03 7.76 2.44
CA HIS A 427 12.12 8.18 1.38
C HIS A 427 12.46 7.51 0.05
N GLY A 428 11.44 7.06 -0.68
CA GLY A 428 11.58 6.71 -2.09
C GLY A 428 12.45 5.48 -2.38
N LEU A 429 12.65 4.60 -1.41
CA LEU A 429 13.52 3.42 -1.56
C LEU A 429 12.76 2.24 -2.16
N ARG A 430 13.45 1.46 -2.99
CA ARG A 430 12.96 0.18 -3.52
C ARG A 430 13.73 -0.97 -2.89
N TRP A 431 13.03 -1.98 -2.40
CA TRP A 431 13.60 -3.27 -2.03
C TRP A 431 13.03 -4.35 -2.94
N VAL A 432 13.91 -5.08 -3.63
CA VAL A 432 13.51 -6.14 -4.55
C VAL A 432 14.23 -7.43 -4.21
N GLN A 433 13.50 -8.54 -4.39
CA GLN A 433 13.99 -9.89 -4.17
C GLN A 433 14.73 -10.04 -2.81
N PRO A 434 14.09 -9.71 -1.69
CA PRO A 434 14.72 -9.83 -0.38
C PRO A 434 15.09 -11.28 -0.09
N GLN A 435 16.20 -11.48 0.63
CA GLN A 435 16.65 -12.80 1.04
C GLN A 435 15.62 -13.44 1.97
N MET A 436 15.11 -12.72 2.98
CA MET A 436 14.06 -13.11 3.93
C MET A 436 13.20 -11.86 4.27
N TRP A 437 13.01 -11.49 5.54
CA TRP A 437 12.34 -10.25 5.92
C TRP A 437 13.07 -9.07 5.28
N THR A 438 12.31 -8.13 4.73
CA THR A 438 12.88 -7.05 3.92
C THR A 438 13.45 -5.97 4.82
N VAL A 439 12.62 -5.29 5.59
CA VAL A 439 13.03 -4.19 6.48
C VAL A 439 12.73 -4.53 7.93
N THR A 440 13.73 -4.50 8.80
CA THR A 440 13.56 -4.78 10.23
C THR A 440 13.93 -3.55 11.05
N ILE A 441 12.96 -2.89 11.67
CA ILE A 441 13.11 -1.67 12.46
C ILE A 441 13.23 -2.07 13.93
N VAL A 442 14.42 -1.91 14.51
CA VAL A 442 14.75 -2.38 15.86
C VAL A 442 15.31 -1.23 16.69
N SER A 443 14.90 -1.13 17.96
CA SER A 443 15.37 -0.09 18.89
C SER A 443 15.31 1.32 18.29
N SER A 444 14.26 1.58 17.51
CA SER A 444 14.15 2.81 16.73
C SER A 444 13.11 3.73 17.34
N LYS A 445 13.34 5.03 17.20
CA LYS A 445 12.44 6.04 17.77
C LYS A 445 12.25 7.22 16.84
N ARG A 446 11.01 7.60 16.58
CA ARG A 446 10.68 8.72 15.69
C ARG A 446 11.28 8.52 14.30
N VAL A 447 10.79 7.52 13.59
CA VAL A 447 11.24 7.19 12.23
C VAL A 447 10.08 7.27 11.26
N LEU A 448 10.24 8.04 10.19
CA LEU A 448 9.31 8.10 9.08
C LEU A 448 9.89 7.33 7.89
N LEU A 449 9.14 6.37 7.37
CA LEU A 449 9.45 5.66 6.14
C LEU A 449 8.33 5.91 5.13
N GLU A 450 8.64 6.64 4.07
CA GLU A 450 7.66 7.18 3.13
C GLU A 450 7.97 6.78 1.67
N ASP A 451 6.92 6.48 0.91
CA ASP A 451 6.98 6.17 -0.53
C ASP A 451 7.95 5.01 -0.86
N ILE A 452 7.79 3.92 -0.11
CA ILE A 452 8.62 2.73 -0.22
C ILE A 452 7.97 1.67 -1.12
N PHE A 453 8.78 1.00 -1.93
CA PHE A 453 8.35 -0.16 -2.73
C PHE A 453 9.08 -1.42 -2.27
N VAL A 454 8.33 -2.50 -2.01
CA VAL A 454 8.88 -3.83 -1.69
C VAL A 454 8.31 -4.87 -2.67
N GLN A 455 9.17 -5.68 -3.27
CA GLN A 455 8.75 -6.79 -4.12
C GLN A 455 9.55 -8.07 -3.90
N ALA A 456 8.86 -9.17 -3.57
CA ALA A 456 9.40 -10.53 -3.52
C ALA A 456 8.58 -11.45 -4.43
N LYS A 457 9.10 -11.72 -5.64
CA LYS A 457 8.43 -12.54 -6.66
C LYS A 457 9.28 -13.74 -7.01
N SER A 458 8.79 -14.94 -6.72
CA SER A 458 9.43 -16.16 -7.22
C SER A 458 9.16 -16.32 -8.72
N SER A 459 10.18 -16.73 -9.47
CA SER A 459 10.09 -17.06 -10.89
C SER A 459 9.76 -18.53 -11.17
N ASN A 460 9.57 -19.34 -10.12
CA ASN A 460 9.24 -20.75 -10.22
C ASN A 460 8.30 -21.19 -9.07
N GLY A 461 8.03 -22.49 -8.96
CA GLY A 461 7.13 -23.05 -7.94
C GLY A 461 7.62 -22.94 -6.50
N ASN A 462 8.86 -22.52 -6.23
CA ASN A 462 9.35 -22.34 -4.87
C ASN A 462 8.80 -21.03 -4.28
N PRO A 463 8.14 -21.04 -3.11
CA PRO A 463 7.52 -19.83 -2.57
C PRO A 463 8.54 -18.85 -2.00
N ALA A 464 8.29 -17.55 -2.18
CA ALA A 464 9.01 -16.47 -1.50
C ALA A 464 8.59 -16.35 -0.02
N ARG A 465 8.67 -17.46 0.74
CA ARG A 465 8.21 -17.54 2.12
C ARG A 465 9.07 -16.68 3.07
N ASN A 466 8.45 -16.10 4.10
CA ASN A 466 9.08 -15.20 5.08
C ASN A 466 9.78 -14.01 4.41
N THR A 467 9.11 -13.40 3.43
CA THR A 467 9.57 -12.18 2.75
C THR A 467 8.82 -10.96 3.23
N ASP A 468 8.66 -10.84 4.55
CA ASP A 468 7.90 -9.77 5.19
C ASP A 468 8.30 -8.38 4.65
N GLY A 469 7.33 -7.48 4.46
CA GLY A 469 7.62 -6.13 3.94
C GLY A 469 8.38 -5.29 4.96
N ALA A 470 7.82 -5.13 6.16
CA ALA A 470 8.57 -4.58 7.29
C ALA A 470 8.17 -5.19 8.62
N ASN A 471 9.12 -5.22 9.54
CA ASN A 471 8.95 -5.68 10.91
C ASN A 471 9.38 -4.58 11.89
N THR A 472 8.58 -4.27 12.90
CA THR A 472 8.99 -3.40 14.01
C THR A 472 9.27 -4.21 15.26
N MET A 473 10.26 -3.81 16.04
CA MET A 473 10.60 -4.42 17.33
C MET A 473 11.23 -3.37 18.25
N PHE A 474 10.82 -3.32 19.52
CA PHE A 474 11.35 -2.38 20.52
C PHE A 474 11.40 -0.93 20.01
N SER A 475 10.34 -0.50 19.32
CA SER A 475 10.35 0.75 18.55
C SER A 475 9.15 1.62 18.89
N ASP A 476 9.35 2.94 18.86
CA ASP A 476 8.39 3.94 19.32
C ASP A 476 8.26 5.08 18.30
N TYR A 477 7.03 5.47 17.95
CA TYR A 477 6.76 6.50 16.93
C TYR A 477 7.37 6.14 15.57
N ILE A 478 6.86 5.07 14.96
CA ILE A 478 7.25 4.64 13.61
C ILE A 478 6.07 4.85 12.66
N THR A 479 6.31 5.57 11.57
CA THR A 479 5.28 5.84 10.56
C THR A 479 5.68 5.23 9.23
N PHE A 480 4.80 4.39 8.70
CA PHE A 480 4.87 3.84 7.35
C PHE A 480 3.82 4.56 6.50
N ARG A 481 4.24 5.21 5.42
CA ARG A 481 3.33 5.95 4.55
C ARG A 481 3.57 5.70 3.08
N GLY A 482 2.52 5.42 2.33
CA GLY A 482 2.63 5.33 0.88
C GLY A 482 3.40 4.09 0.40
N TRP A 483 3.46 3.03 1.21
CA TRP A 483 4.17 1.81 0.80
C TRP A 483 3.35 0.99 -0.18
N GLU A 484 4.03 0.37 -1.14
CA GLU A 484 3.52 -0.75 -1.93
C GLU A 484 4.34 -2.00 -1.63
N VAL A 485 3.68 -3.06 -1.16
CA VAL A 485 4.33 -4.32 -0.77
C VAL A 485 3.70 -5.48 -1.53
N GLU A 486 4.47 -6.11 -2.41
CA GLU A 486 4.14 -7.40 -3.01
C GLU A 486 5.10 -8.46 -2.45
N ASN A 487 4.60 -9.42 -1.69
CA ASN A 487 5.47 -10.43 -1.07
C ASN A 487 4.76 -11.77 -0.83
N GLY A 488 5.45 -12.68 -0.13
CA GLY A 488 4.95 -14.01 0.22
C GLY A 488 4.58 -14.19 1.70
N ASP A 489 4.58 -13.13 2.51
CA ASP A 489 4.34 -13.19 3.96
C ASP A 489 3.71 -11.89 4.50
N ASP A 490 3.78 -11.61 5.81
CA ASP A 490 3.27 -10.37 6.43
C ASP A 490 3.71 -9.12 5.65
N CYS A 491 2.80 -8.22 5.29
CA CYS A 491 3.18 -6.98 4.62
C CYS A 491 3.84 -6.02 5.61
N ILE A 492 3.22 -5.82 6.77
CA ILE A 492 3.83 -5.13 7.92
C ILE A 492 3.52 -5.93 9.18
N ALA A 493 4.54 -6.24 9.97
CA ALA A 493 4.39 -6.96 11.22
C ALA A 493 4.96 -6.17 12.42
N LEU A 494 4.17 -6.10 13.48
CA LEU A 494 4.52 -5.46 14.74
C LEU A 494 4.90 -6.58 15.72
N LYS A 495 6.19 -6.63 16.08
CA LYS A 495 6.74 -7.58 17.04
C LYS A 495 6.82 -6.93 18.43
N ALA A 496 7.57 -7.54 19.33
CA ALA A 496 7.60 -7.17 20.75
C ALA A 496 7.95 -5.70 20.98
N ASN A 497 7.25 -5.08 21.94
CA ASN A 497 7.53 -3.75 22.47
C ASN A 497 7.54 -2.63 21.40
N SER A 498 6.62 -2.70 20.43
CA SER A 498 6.37 -1.63 19.47
C SER A 498 5.15 -0.80 19.89
N THR A 499 5.32 0.53 20.00
CA THR A 499 4.26 1.47 20.43
C THR A 499 4.20 2.67 19.49
N ASN A 500 3.02 3.31 19.39
CA ASN A 500 2.81 4.50 18.55
C ASN A 500 3.21 4.24 17.08
N ILE A 501 2.66 3.19 16.48
CA ILE A 501 2.92 2.83 15.08
C ILE A 501 1.76 3.32 14.21
N LEU A 502 2.08 4.06 13.14
CA LEU A 502 1.10 4.55 12.17
C LEU A 502 1.34 3.89 10.81
N LEU A 503 0.28 3.29 10.27
CA LEU A 503 0.22 2.73 8.92
C LEU A 503 -0.77 3.55 8.11
N GLU A 504 -0.29 4.25 7.08
CA GLU A 504 -1.12 5.19 6.32
C GLU A 504 -0.91 5.02 4.81
N ASN A 505 -2.01 4.95 4.03
CA ASN A 505 -1.96 4.91 2.58
C ASN A 505 -1.09 3.76 2.02
N LEU A 506 -1.27 2.54 2.52
CA LEU A 506 -0.49 1.37 2.11
C LEU A 506 -1.26 0.51 1.10
N THR A 507 -0.52 -0.08 0.16
CA THR A 507 -1.02 -1.05 -0.81
C THR A 507 -0.33 -2.39 -0.57
N PHE A 508 -1.12 -3.44 -0.32
CA PHE A 508 -0.62 -4.79 -0.10
C PHE A 508 -1.10 -5.72 -1.22
N ILE A 509 -0.19 -6.51 -1.78
CA ILE A 509 -0.44 -7.39 -2.92
C ILE A 509 0.05 -8.80 -2.56
N LYS A 510 -0.84 -9.80 -2.63
CA LYS A 510 -0.62 -11.24 -2.33
C LYS A 510 -0.21 -11.61 -0.90
N GLY A 511 0.48 -10.73 -0.18
CA GLY A 511 0.97 -10.95 1.17
C GLY A 511 -0.12 -11.20 2.22
N GLN A 512 0.30 -11.21 3.48
CA GLN A 512 -0.54 -11.60 4.61
C GLN A 512 -1.15 -10.43 5.40
N GLY A 513 -1.05 -9.21 4.85
CA GLY A 513 -1.62 -7.99 5.45
C GLY A 513 -0.82 -7.48 6.65
N VAL A 514 -1.53 -6.94 7.65
CA VAL A 514 -0.92 -6.41 8.88
C VAL A 514 -1.00 -7.44 10.00
N ALA A 515 0.13 -7.73 10.63
CA ALA A 515 0.21 -8.66 11.76
C ALA A 515 0.71 -7.99 13.05
N ILE A 516 0.14 -8.35 14.19
CA ILE A 516 0.62 -8.06 15.55
C ILE A 516 0.89 -9.42 16.19
N GLY A 517 2.17 -9.80 16.38
CA GLY A 517 2.58 -11.15 16.79
C GLY A 517 3.41 -11.90 15.75
N SER A 518 3.24 -13.23 15.61
CA SER A 518 3.89 -14.01 14.53
C SER A 518 2.90 -14.76 13.62
N ILE A 519 2.77 -14.40 12.32
CA ILE A 519 2.49 -15.16 11.05
C ILE A 519 1.09 -15.72 10.68
N GLY A 520 0.50 -15.29 9.53
CA GLY A 520 -0.43 -15.96 8.55
C GLY A 520 -1.34 -15.00 7.74
N GLN A 521 -2.03 -15.44 6.65
CA GLN A 521 -2.77 -14.63 5.63
C GLN A 521 -4.08 -13.94 6.08
N TYR A 522 -4.08 -12.62 6.33
CA TYR A 522 -5.27 -11.83 6.74
C TYR A 522 -5.22 -10.37 6.24
N VAL A 523 -6.26 -9.56 6.51
CA VAL A 523 -6.15 -8.09 6.40
C VAL A 523 -5.48 -7.54 7.65
N ALA A 524 -5.99 -7.95 8.81
CA ALA A 524 -5.46 -7.61 10.12
C ALA A 524 -5.48 -8.83 11.04
N ARG A 525 -4.32 -9.12 11.65
CA ARG A 525 -4.14 -10.24 12.54
C ARG A 525 -3.50 -9.85 13.86
N ILE A 526 -4.11 -10.24 14.97
CA ILE A 526 -3.46 -10.29 16.28
C ILE A 526 -3.22 -11.76 16.64
N LYS A 527 -1.99 -12.09 16.99
CA LYS A 527 -1.58 -13.47 17.23
C LYS A 527 -0.62 -13.58 18.39
N THR A 528 -0.93 -14.47 19.32
CA THR A 528 -0.14 -14.64 20.53
C THR A 528 0.03 -16.13 20.80
N TRP A 529 1.18 -16.49 21.39
CA TRP A 529 1.41 -17.84 21.85
C TRP A 529 0.42 -18.21 22.97
N THR A 530 0.15 -19.51 23.11
CA THR A 530 -0.44 -20.05 24.33
C THR A 530 0.43 -19.76 25.54
N GLY A 531 -0.09 -20.00 26.75
CA GLY A 531 0.69 -19.88 27.99
C GLY A 531 1.69 -21.03 28.18
N GLU A 532 1.48 -22.15 27.48
CA GLU A 532 2.30 -23.36 27.57
C GLU A 532 3.65 -23.18 26.86
N VAL A 533 4.73 -23.08 27.63
CA VAL A 533 6.11 -22.99 27.11
C VAL A 533 6.54 -24.34 26.52
N ASN A 534 6.87 -24.33 25.23
CA ASN A 534 7.36 -25.46 24.47
C ASN A 534 8.75 -25.16 23.92
N GLU A 535 9.71 -26.05 24.23
CA GLU A 535 11.15 -25.91 23.90
C GLU A 535 11.84 -24.73 24.63
N TRP A 536 13.18 -24.67 24.56
CA TRP A 536 13.98 -23.59 25.14
C TRP A 536 15.16 -23.17 24.24
N PRO A 537 15.32 -21.86 23.91
CA PRO A 537 14.33 -20.79 24.06
C PRO A 537 13.01 -21.19 23.34
N PRO A 538 11.85 -20.61 23.67
CA PRO A 538 10.51 -21.13 23.30
C PRO A 538 10.22 -21.09 21.79
N ASN A 539 10.95 -21.88 21.02
CA ASN A 539 10.87 -22.01 19.56
C ASN A 539 9.70 -22.91 19.14
N GLY A 540 9.21 -23.77 20.04
CA GLY A 540 7.96 -24.52 19.92
C GLY A 540 6.71 -23.69 20.26
N GLY A 541 6.91 -22.48 20.81
CA GLY A 541 5.87 -21.56 21.25
C GLY A 541 5.73 -21.47 22.77
N GLY A 542 4.88 -20.55 23.22
CA GLY A 542 4.50 -20.42 24.62
C GLY A 542 4.89 -19.11 25.29
N GLY A 543 4.66 -19.03 26.60
CA GLY A 543 4.96 -17.84 27.41
C GLY A 543 3.87 -16.76 27.35
N GLY A 544 3.06 -16.72 26.29
CA GLY A 544 1.80 -15.97 26.11
C GLY A 544 1.51 -14.82 27.08
N ILE A 545 2.42 -13.86 27.24
CA ILE A 545 2.31 -12.72 28.16
C ILE A 545 2.56 -11.42 27.40
N GLY A 546 1.98 -10.33 27.89
CA GLY A 546 2.07 -9.02 27.27
C GLY A 546 0.70 -8.46 26.95
N ARG A 547 0.65 -7.41 26.14
CA ARG A 547 -0.58 -6.71 25.79
C ARG A 547 -0.51 -6.12 24.38
N ALA A 548 -1.64 -6.17 23.69
CA ALA A 548 -1.92 -5.44 22.47
C ALA A 548 -3.25 -4.71 22.67
N GLU A 549 -3.19 -3.39 22.73
CA GLU A 549 -4.37 -2.55 23.01
C GLU A 549 -4.38 -1.28 22.18
N ASN A 550 -5.57 -0.67 22.06
CA ASN A 550 -5.80 0.60 21.39
C ASN A 550 -5.38 0.57 19.92
N ILE A 551 -5.96 -0.40 19.20
CA ILE A 551 -5.65 -0.68 17.79
C ILE A 551 -6.85 -0.26 16.95
N ASN A 552 -6.60 0.51 15.90
CA ASN A 552 -7.63 0.96 14.98
C ASN A 552 -7.27 0.56 13.54
N PHE A 553 -8.14 -0.23 12.91
CA PHE A 553 -8.12 -0.51 11.48
C PHE A 553 -9.26 0.27 10.84
N GLN A 554 -8.92 1.33 10.10
CA GLN A 554 -9.89 2.22 9.49
C GLN A 554 -9.62 2.39 7.99
N ASP A 555 -10.70 2.60 7.22
CA ASP A 555 -10.66 2.93 5.79
C ASP A 555 -9.95 1.85 4.96
N VAL A 556 -10.27 0.58 5.20
CA VAL A 556 -9.63 -0.55 4.53
C VAL A 556 -10.50 -1.06 3.38
N VAL A 557 -9.88 -1.20 2.21
CA VAL A 557 -10.47 -1.82 1.03
C VAL A 557 -9.66 -3.05 0.64
N PHE A 558 -10.32 -4.18 0.42
CA PHE A 558 -9.67 -5.40 -0.07
C PHE A 558 -10.48 -6.09 -1.17
N GLU A 559 -9.79 -6.79 -2.07
CA GLU A 559 -10.40 -7.50 -3.20
C GLU A 559 -9.85 -8.94 -3.21
N ASN A 560 -10.75 -9.91 -3.35
CA ASN A 560 -10.46 -11.35 -3.53
C ASN A 560 -9.54 -11.93 -2.46
N LEU A 561 -9.85 -11.66 -1.18
CA LEU A 561 -9.10 -12.23 -0.07
C LEU A 561 -9.40 -13.73 0.09
N THR A 562 -8.38 -14.58 0.04
CA THR A 562 -8.54 -16.05 0.12
C THR A 562 -8.86 -16.58 1.53
N ASN A 563 -8.72 -15.75 2.56
CA ASN A 563 -8.95 -16.12 3.95
C ASN A 563 -9.88 -15.13 4.65
N VAL A 564 -10.22 -15.40 5.91
CA VAL A 564 -11.02 -14.50 6.75
C VAL A 564 -10.34 -13.13 6.83
N PRO A 565 -11.05 -11.99 6.71
CA PRO A 565 -10.44 -10.67 6.82
C PRO A 565 -9.75 -10.39 8.16
N PHE A 566 -10.42 -10.66 9.27
CA PHE A 566 -9.94 -10.27 10.60
C PHE A 566 -9.76 -11.46 11.53
N ILE A 567 -8.57 -11.58 12.12
CA ILE A 567 -8.27 -12.66 13.06
C ILE A 567 -7.65 -12.15 14.34
N ILE A 568 -8.15 -12.67 15.46
CA ILE A 568 -7.45 -12.71 16.74
C ILE A 568 -7.23 -14.20 17.04
N ASN A 569 -5.99 -14.61 17.29
CA ASN A 569 -5.66 -16.00 17.60
C ASN A 569 -4.66 -16.06 18.75
N GLN A 570 -5.15 -16.37 19.95
CA GLN A 570 -4.35 -16.60 21.16
C GLN A 570 -4.03 -18.09 21.40
N CYS A 571 -4.29 -18.94 20.41
CA CYS A 571 -4.05 -20.38 20.43
C CYS A 571 -2.98 -20.75 19.40
N TYR A 572 -1.93 -19.94 19.31
CA TYR A 572 -0.82 -20.31 18.46
C TYR A 572 0.12 -21.26 19.18
N SER A 573 0.50 -22.34 18.48
CA SER A 573 1.48 -23.33 18.90
C SER A 573 2.11 -23.98 17.67
N ASN A 574 3.38 -24.36 17.77
CA ASN A 574 4.05 -25.20 16.76
C ASN A 574 4.00 -26.69 17.14
N VAL A 575 3.51 -27.03 18.33
CA VAL A 575 3.29 -28.41 18.79
C VAL A 575 1.79 -28.69 18.79
N GLY A 576 1.35 -29.58 17.88
CA GLY A 576 -0.01 -30.15 17.76
C GLY A 576 -1.16 -29.49 18.55
N LYS A 577 -1.87 -30.29 19.36
CA LYS A 577 -3.03 -29.85 20.13
C LYS A 577 -2.58 -29.22 21.45
N VAL A 578 -2.95 -27.96 21.67
CA VAL A 578 -2.66 -27.17 22.87
C VAL A 578 -3.92 -26.64 23.51
N ASP A 579 -3.84 -26.25 24.78
CA ASP A 579 -4.93 -25.55 25.44
C ASP A 579 -4.95 -24.05 25.07
N CYS A 580 -5.95 -23.70 24.26
CA CYS A 580 -6.20 -22.34 23.76
C CYS A 580 -6.60 -21.32 24.85
N ASP A 581 -6.96 -21.78 26.06
CA ASP A 581 -7.39 -20.94 27.19
C ASP A 581 -6.23 -20.57 28.14
N THR A 582 -4.98 -20.93 27.80
CA THR A 582 -3.82 -20.71 28.69
C THR A 582 -3.07 -19.38 28.48
N SER A 583 -3.28 -18.68 27.37
CA SER A 583 -2.57 -17.43 27.10
C SER A 583 -2.98 -16.35 28.11
N LYS A 584 -1.98 -15.67 28.69
CA LYS A 584 -2.17 -14.52 29.58
C LYS A 584 -1.97 -13.19 28.85
N PHE A 585 -1.86 -13.22 27.52
CA PHE A 585 -1.66 -12.02 26.72
C PHE A 585 -2.97 -11.25 26.65
N GLU A 586 -2.95 -9.97 26.95
CA GLU A 586 -4.13 -9.13 26.92
C GLU A 586 -4.37 -8.59 25.50
N VAL A 587 -5.57 -8.77 24.97
CA VAL A 587 -6.01 -8.16 23.71
C VAL A 587 -7.25 -7.33 24.00
N GLY A 588 -7.18 -6.02 23.79
CA GLY A 588 -8.28 -5.12 24.13
C GLY A 588 -8.38 -3.90 23.23
N ASN A 589 -9.55 -3.26 23.18
CA ASN A 589 -9.78 -2.01 22.46
C ASN A 589 -9.31 -2.06 20.99
N VAL A 590 -9.93 -2.94 20.21
CA VAL A 590 -9.65 -3.10 18.79
C VAL A 590 -10.88 -2.67 17.99
N THR A 591 -10.72 -1.62 17.20
CA THR A 591 -11.78 -1.07 16.36
C THR A 591 -11.52 -1.38 14.89
N TYR A 592 -12.55 -1.80 14.21
CA TYR A 592 -12.60 -1.96 12.75
C TYR A 592 -13.69 -1.04 12.22
N SER A 593 -13.33 -0.06 11.39
CA SER A 593 -14.27 0.96 10.92
C SER A 593 -14.14 1.26 9.42
N ASN A 594 -15.26 1.42 8.72
CA ASN A 594 -15.30 1.75 7.29
C ASN A 594 -14.48 0.77 6.45
N ILE A 595 -14.91 -0.49 6.47
CA ILE A 595 -14.25 -1.60 5.79
C ILE A 595 -15.14 -2.06 4.64
N THR A 596 -14.58 -2.19 3.45
CA THR A 596 -15.28 -2.78 2.30
C THR A 596 -14.43 -3.79 1.55
N GLY A 597 -14.99 -4.92 1.14
CA GLY A 597 -14.23 -5.83 0.29
C GLY A 597 -14.85 -7.18 -0.01
N THR A 598 -14.15 -7.98 -0.82
CA THR A 598 -14.59 -9.33 -1.20
C THR A 598 -13.64 -10.42 -0.66
N THR A 599 -14.20 -11.55 -0.22
CA THR A 599 -13.43 -12.69 0.30
C THR A 599 -14.02 -14.04 -0.10
N GLU A 600 -13.17 -15.06 -0.22
CA GLU A 600 -13.57 -16.47 -0.37
C GLU A 600 -14.02 -17.11 0.96
N ALA A 601 -13.72 -16.46 2.10
CA ALA A 601 -14.10 -16.99 3.40
C ALA A 601 -15.59 -16.85 3.67
N SER A 602 -16.19 -17.81 4.38
CA SER A 602 -17.61 -17.77 4.75
C SER A 602 -17.96 -16.83 5.92
N ARG A 603 -16.99 -16.06 6.41
CA ARG A 603 -17.15 -15.18 7.57
C ARG A 603 -16.18 -14.00 7.51
N VAL A 604 -16.56 -12.90 8.14
CA VAL A 604 -15.78 -11.65 8.21
C VAL A 604 -14.64 -11.76 9.22
N ALA A 605 -14.87 -12.48 10.32
CA ALA A 605 -13.89 -12.54 11.40
C ALA A 605 -13.86 -13.87 12.16
N GLY A 606 -12.70 -14.15 12.74
CA GLY A 606 -12.47 -15.26 13.65
C GLY A 606 -11.65 -14.80 14.85
N PHE A 607 -12.31 -14.66 16.00
CA PHE A 607 -11.71 -14.17 17.23
C PHE A 607 -11.62 -15.30 18.25
N GLN A 608 -10.46 -15.95 18.27
CA GLN A 608 -10.10 -16.89 19.32
C GLN A 608 -9.31 -16.14 20.40
N CYS A 609 -10.00 -15.83 21.49
CA CYS A 609 -9.43 -15.23 22.69
C CYS A 609 -9.29 -16.28 23.80
N SER A 610 -8.37 -16.02 24.72
CA SER A 610 -7.99 -16.95 25.79
C SER A 610 -8.64 -16.57 27.13
N LYS A 611 -9.16 -17.55 27.89
CA LYS A 611 -9.63 -17.29 29.27
C LYS A 611 -8.52 -16.97 30.25
N GLY A 612 -7.27 -17.33 29.95
CA GLY A 612 -6.11 -17.11 30.81
C GLY A 612 -5.88 -15.64 31.19
N GLN A 613 -6.45 -14.70 30.42
CA GLN A 613 -6.51 -13.26 30.71
C GLN A 613 -7.94 -12.69 30.53
N ASN A 614 -8.97 -13.40 30.99
CA ASN A 614 -10.38 -12.95 30.95
C ASN A 614 -11.00 -12.73 29.56
N GLY A 615 -10.40 -13.22 28.48
CA GLY A 615 -10.91 -13.03 27.12
C GLY A 615 -10.63 -11.62 26.55
N CYS A 616 -10.97 -11.42 25.27
CA CYS A 616 -10.79 -10.11 24.63
C CYS A 616 -11.96 -9.16 24.97
N GLN A 617 -11.65 -7.89 25.19
CA GLN A 617 -12.65 -6.86 25.52
C GLN A 617 -12.55 -5.66 24.56
N GLY A 618 -13.64 -4.93 24.36
CA GLY A 618 -13.64 -3.71 23.54
C GLY A 618 -13.35 -3.97 22.06
N LEU A 619 -13.90 -5.06 21.50
CA LEU A 619 -13.87 -5.30 20.06
C LEU A 619 -15.08 -4.61 19.42
N VAL A 620 -14.84 -3.71 18.46
CA VAL A 620 -15.87 -2.86 17.86
C VAL A 620 -15.84 -2.95 16.33
N PHE A 621 -16.99 -3.23 15.72
CA PHE A 621 -17.21 -3.09 14.27
C PHE A 621 -18.10 -1.88 13.98
N THR A 622 -17.73 -1.08 12.99
CA THR A 622 -18.55 0.03 12.48
C THR A 622 -18.42 0.08 10.97
N ASP A 623 -19.54 0.14 10.24
CA ASP A 623 -19.55 0.22 8.77
C ASP A 623 -18.69 -0.86 8.09
N ILE A 624 -19.05 -2.13 8.31
CA ILE A 624 -18.40 -3.30 7.71
C ILE A 624 -19.26 -3.84 6.58
N ASP A 625 -18.79 -3.69 5.35
CA ASP A 625 -19.46 -4.13 4.11
C ASP A 625 -18.58 -5.16 3.37
N VAL A 626 -18.72 -6.43 3.75
CA VAL A 626 -17.93 -7.53 3.17
C VAL A 626 -18.85 -8.49 2.45
N SER A 627 -18.46 -8.92 1.25
CA SER A 627 -19.21 -9.90 0.46
C SER A 627 -18.35 -11.08 0.01
N ASN A 628 -19.01 -12.17 -0.38
CA ASN A 628 -18.34 -13.27 -1.08
C ASN A 628 -18.01 -12.87 -2.53
N LEU A 629 -17.35 -13.76 -3.26
CA LEU A 629 -17.01 -13.50 -4.67
C LEU A 629 -18.23 -13.39 -5.59
N ASP A 630 -19.40 -13.88 -5.16
CA ASP A 630 -20.67 -13.78 -5.88
C ASP A 630 -21.47 -12.52 -5.52
N GLY A 631 -20.93 -11.66 -4.63
CA GLY A 631 -21.56 -10.41 -4.22
C GLY A 631 -22.57 -10.53 -3.08
N GLU A 632 -22.73 -11.70 -2.47
CA GLU A 632 -23.59 -11.90 -1.31
C GLU A 632 -22.91 -11.39 -0.04
N ALA A 633 -23.65 -10.63 0.77
CA ALA A 633 -23.13 -10.08 2.02
C ALA A 633 -22.74 -11.17 3.02
N ILE A 634 -21.56 -11.02 3.63
CA ILE A 634 -21.04 -11.88 4.69
C ILE A 634 -20.99 -11.07 5.97
N THR A 635 -21.57 -11.61 7.04
CA THR A 635 -21.62 -10.94 8.35
C THR A 635 -21.14 -11.81 9.50
N GLY A 636 -20.82 -13.09 9.25
CA GLY A 636 -20.47 -14.04 10.29
C GLY A 636 -19.19 -13.64 11.04
N VAL A 637 -19.20 -13.79 12.36
CA VAL A 637 -18.03 -13.61 13.23
C VAL A 637 -17.94 -14.76 14.22
N LYS A 638 -16.96 -15.65 14.03
CA LYS A 638 -16.75 -16.77 14.95
C LYS A 638 -15.98 -16.29 16.18
N CYS A 639 -16.49 -16.53 17.38
CA CYS A 639 -15.84 -16.07 18.61
C CYS A 639 -15.58 -17.18 19.63
N ASN A 640 -14.49 -17.05 20.38
CA ASN A 640 -14.24 -17.73 21.64
C ASN A 640 -13.76 -16.69 22.66
N ASN A 641 -14.41 -16.62 23.82
CA ASN A 641 -14.05 -15.72 24.93
C ASN A 641 -13.92 -14.23 24.52
N VAL A 642 -14.81 -13.76 23.63
CA VAL A 642 -14.96 -12.33 23.35
C VAL A 642 -16.04 -11.77 24.27
N LEU A 643 -15.74 -10.69 24.98
CA LEU A 643 -16.66 -10.09 25.93
C LEU A 643 -17.26 -8.80 25.36
N ASN A 644 -18.58 -8.69 25.45
CA ASN A 644 -19.37 -7.50 25.09
C ASN A 644 -18.96 -6.87 23.75
N PRO A 645 -18.94 -7.63 22.63
CA PRO A 645 -18.60 -7.05 21.33
C PRO A 645 -19.64 -6.02 20.90
N GLU A 646 -19.19 -4.96 20.22
CA GLU A 646 -20.06 -3.92 19.67
C GLU A 646 -20.07 -3.97 18.14
N GLY A 647 -21.24 -3.77 17.53
CA GLY A 647 -21.40 -3.78 16.07
C GLY A 647 -21.44 -5.15 15.39
N PHE A 648 -21.28 -6.25 16.13
CA PHE A 648 -21.44 -7.61 15.61
C PHE A 648 -21.95 -8.58 16.67
N LYS A 649 -22.41 -9.76 16.22
CA LYS A 649 -22.79 -10.88 17.10
C LYS A 649 -21.85 -12.05 16.85
N CYS A 650 -21.42 -12.67 17.94
CA CYS A 650 -20.66 -13.90 17.87
C CYS A 650 -21.55 -15.07 17.45
N SER A 651 -21.04 -15.90 16.52
CA SER A 651 -21.68 -17.13 16.06
C SER A 651 -21.07 -18.41 16.63
#